data_AF-A0A4Q1BX01-F1
#
_entry.id   AF-A0A4Q1BX01-F1
#
_cell.length_a   1.000
_cell.length_b   1.000
_cell.length_c   1.000
_cell.angle_alpha   90.00
_cell.angle_beta   90.00
_cell.angle_gamma   90.00
#
_symmetry.space_group_name_H-M   'P 1'
#
loop_
_entity.id
_entity.type
_entity.pdbx_description
1 polymer ?
#
loop_
_entity_poly.entity_id
_entity_poly.type
_entity_poly.pdbx_seq_one_letter_code
_entity_poly.pdbx_strand_id
1 'polypeptide(L)'
;MALFLGNYSVLKIFYMQLLHFLYLKVRLISFLGKTLFLLLFFLIYFQSHAQINWTSQTSAADNNWNSVTYGNALFVAVSTDGGSNRAMTSPDGITWTTRTLDVGRCVTYGNGVFVSVGQNKVSTSPDGITWTSQTPASNNVWQSVAYGNGLFVAVSSTGTGNRVMTSPDGITWTARISPADNAWYGVTYGNGLFVAVAITGTGNRVMTSPDGVTWTSRTTPIDNEWRSVIYENGLFVAVSSTGTGNRVMTSPDGITWTARISPADNAWYGVTYGNGLFVAVSSTGTGNRVMTSSNGITWSTRTSVTDNDWSSVTYGNGIFVAVSRSGVGNRVMTSGSAVSRLTIDAIENQYYTGAALTPSIVVKDGPTTLTLGSDYSVAYADNTNVGTASVTLTGLGYYNGTKSQSFTIVATTPSAPTSVIATLNSNSIDVAFSAPANNGGSPITSYTVTSSPAGLIGTGTSSPITIQGPPDNKNFFYNTNYTFTVTATNSQGTSPTSSASNTIVISDSDGDGVSDEQEAMDGTNPNDGCSYKPASQIFANTSTAWRNTDCDGDGTNNGSDSQPLNYCVGGAGGNPPSLGTSAYTIFGSNDCDGDGILNSVECAWGGPSCQDYDSDGIPNFQDPDSDNDGIPDSIEKNIDTDGDGIPNYLDLDSDNDGILDSTEKATDRDG
;
A
#
# COMPACT_ATOMS: atom_id res chain seq x y z
N MET A 1 -41.39 80.90 39.03
CA MET A 1 -42.00 79.58 38.82
C MET A 1 -42.61 79.43 37.41
N ALA A 2 -41.94 79.96 36.37
CA ALA A 2 -42.38 79.86 34.97
C ALA A 2 -41.27 79.39 34.01
N LEU A 3 -40.07 79.10 34.53
CA LEU A 3 -38.91 78.62 33.76
C LEU A 3 -38.66 77.09 33.90
N PHE A 4 -39.49 76.38 34.67
CA PHE A 4 -39.35 74.93 34.90
C PHE A 4 -40.42 74.06 34.22
N LEU A 5 -41.45 74.64 33.61
CA LEU A 5 -42.55 73.90 32.98
C LEU A 5 -42.39 73.72 31.45
N GLY A 6 -41.51 74.50 30.79
CA GLY A 6 -41.26 74.40 29.35
C GLY A 6 -40.39 73.20 28.94
N ASN A 7 -39.42 72.81 29.79
CA ASN A 7 -38.49 71.72 29.47
C ASN A 7 -39.05 70.32 29.78
N TYR A 8 -40.06 70.20 30.65
CA TYR A 8 -40.66 68.89 30.96
C TYR A 8 -41.53 68.36 29.82
N SER A 9 -42.27 69.22 29.11
CA SER A 9 -43.14 68.79 28.00
C SER A 9 -42.35 68.40 26.75
N VAL A 10 -41.26 69.11 26.44
CA VAL A 10 -40.40 68.78 25.29
C VAL A 10 -39.60 67.50 25.56
N LEU A 11 -39.07 67.32 26.78
CA LEU A 11 -38.36 66.10 27.15
C LEU A 11 -39.28 64.88 27.19
N LYS A 12 -40.54 65.02 27.61
CA LYS A 12 -41.54 63.92 27.65
C LYS A 12 -41.99 63.51 26.24
N ILE A 13 -42.10 64.45 25.30
CA ILE A 13 -42.38 64.16 23.89
C ILE A 13 -41.19 63.46 23.23
N PHE A 14 -39.95 63.92 23.48
CA PHE A 14 -38.75 63.24 23.00
C PHE A 14 -38.60 61.83 23.61
N TYR A 15 -38.90 61.66 24.90
CA TYR A 15 -38.82 60.36 25.57
C TYR A 15 -39.91 59.40 25.06
N MET A 16 -41.13 59.88 24.81
CA MET A 16 -42.19 59.07 24.20
C MET A 16 -41.90 58.73 22.73
N GLN A 17 -41.34 59.65 21.94
CA GLN A 17 -40.91 59.35 20.57
C GLN A 17 -39.74 58.37 20.54
N LEU A 18 -38.78 58.49 21.48
CA LEU A 18 -37.66 57.55 21.62
C LEU A 18 -38.15 56.16 22.07
N LEU A 19 -39.10 56.07 23.01
CA LEU A 19 -39.74 54.80 23.39
C LEU A 19 -40.57 54.20 22.25
N HIS A 20 -41.27 55.01 21.46
CA HIS A 20 -42.00 54.52 20.29
C HIS A 20 -41.04 54.01 19.22
N PHE A 21 -39.92 54.70 18.98
CA PHE A 21 -38.86 54.26 18.07
C PHE A 21 -38.14 52.99 18.57
N LEU A 22 -37.88 52.88 19.88
CA LEU A 22 -37.35 51.65 20.49
C LEU A 22 -38.35 50.50 20.40
N TYR A 23 -39.63 50.76 20.65
CA TYR A 23 -40.70 49.75 20.55
C TYR A 23 -40.91 49.27 19.10
N LEU A 24 -40.84 50.19 18.13
CA LEU A 24 -40.85 49.87 16.71
C LEU A 24 -39.58 49.11 16.29
N LYS A 25 -38.38 49.50 16.77
CA LYS A 25 -37.14 48.75 16.53
C LYS A 25 -37.15 47.37 17.18
N VAL A 26 -37.65 47.21 18.40
CA VAL A 26 -37.77 45.91 19.09
C VAL A 26 -38.82 45.04 18.41
N ARG A 27 -39.95 45.61 17.94
CA ARG A 27 -40.90 44.87 17.11
C ARG A 27 -40.31 44.49 15.75
N LEU A 28 -39.56 45.38 15.10
CA LEU A 28 -38.90 45.11 13.82
C LEU A 28 -37.79 44.06 13.99
N ILE A 29 -36.99 44.09 15.06
CA ILE A 29 -35.98 43.09 15.42
C ILE A 29 -36.65 41.77 15.84
N SER A 30 -37.81 41.80 16.50
CA SER A 30 -38.59 40.58 16.78
C SER A 30 -39.30 40.04 15.53
N PHE A 31 -39.64 40.89 14.56
CA PHE A 31 -40.31 40.51 13.32
C PHE A 31 -39.30 40.00 12.30
N LEU A 32 -38.17 40.69 12.12
CA LEU A 32 -36.97 40.26 11.39
C LEU A 32 -36.32 39.06 12.07
N GLY A 33 -36.28 39.03 13.40
CA GLY A 33 -35.83 37.88 14.18
C GLY A 33 -36.76 36.69 14.05
N LYS A 34 -38.09 36.88 14.01
CA LYS A 34 -39.07 35.82 13.73
C LYS A 34 -39.10 35.39 12.27
N THR A 35 -38.85 36.28 11.31
CA THR A 35 -38.77 35.92 9.88
C THR A 35 -37.42 35.32 9.52
N LEU A 36 -36.32 35.73 10.16
CA LEU A 36 -35.00 35.11 10.02
C LEU A 36 -34.93 33.81 10.83
N PHE A 37 -35.61 33.71 11.97
CA PHE A 37 -35.81 32.44 12.69
C PHE A 37 -36.77 31.55 11.91
N LEU A 38 -37.86 32.04 11.30
CA LEU A 38 -38.68 31.24 10.37
C LEU A 38 -37.91 30.88 9.11
N LEU A 39 -37.03 31.73 8.56
CA LEU A 39 -36.22 31.42 7.39
C LEU A 39 -35.11 30.43 7.76
N LEU A 40 -34.42 30.56 8.89
CA LEU A 40 -33.47 29.56 9.40
C LEU A 40 -34.21 28.27 9.78
N PHE A 41 -35.40 28.35 10.37
CA PHE A 41 -36.24 27.18 10.61
C PHE A 41 -36.63 26.58 9.26
N PHE A 42 -37.04 27.34 8.25
CA PHE A 42 -37.32 26.81 6.91
C PHE A 42 -36.07 26.24 6.21
N LEU A 43 -34.89 26.84 6.38
CA LEU A 43 -33.63 26.41 5.75
C LEU A 43 -33.01 25.19 6.45
N ILE A 44 -33.18 25.07 7.77
CA ILE A 44 -32.73 23.92 8.58
C ILE A 44 -33.76 22.78 8.54
N TYR A 45 -35.06 23.08 8.46
CA TYR A 45 -36.13 22.07 8.40
C TYR A 45 -36.27 21.44 7.00
N PHE A 46 -35.82 22.12 5.94
CA PHE A 46 -35.67 21.52 4.60
C PHE A 46 -34.44 20.60 4.47
N GLN A 47 -33.48 20.64 5.39
CA GLN A 47 -32.22 19.90 5.26
C GLN A 47 -32.12 18.56 6.01
N SER A 48 -33.13 18.11 6.76
CA SER A 48 -32.99 16.87 7.57
C SER A 48 -33.95 15.72 7.26
N HIS A 49 -34.84 15.84 6.28
CA HIS A 49 -35.71 14.71 5.89
C HIS A 49 -35.14 14.04 4.65
N ALA A 50 -34.14 13.17 4.86
CA ALA A 50 -33.42 12.38 3.85
C ALA A 50 -34.26 12.15 2.59
N GLN A 51 -33.91 12.87 1.51
CA GLN A 51 -34.54 12.70 0.23
C GLN A 51 -34.15 11.32 -0.30
N ILE A 52 -35.09 10.37 -0.26
CA ILE A 52 -34.91 9.08 -0.90
C ILE A 52 -35.05 9.29 -2.41
N ASN A 53 -33.97 9.06 -3.14
CA ASN A 53 -34.04 8.94 -4.59
C ASN A 53 -34.44 7.51 -4.95
N TRP A 54 -35.44 7.39 -5.81
CA TRP A 54 -35.92 6.11 -6.30
C TRP A 54 -35.41 5.88 -7.71
N THR A 55 -35.03 4.64 -8.00
CA THR A 55 -34.68 4.18 -9.35
C THR A 55 -35.60 3.02 -9.75
N SER A 56 -36.03 3.03 -11.00
CA SER A 56 -36.86 1.97 -11.56
C SER A 56 -35.97 0.78 -11.90
N GLN A 57 -36.43 -0.41 -11.57
CA GLN A 57 -35.75 -1.67 -11.87
C GLN A 57 -36.59 -2.54 -12.79
N THR A 58 -35.92 -3.41 -13.53
CA THR A 58 -36.60 -4.40 -14.37
C THR A 58 -37.15 -5.53 -13.51
N SER A 59 -38.47 -5.73 -13.56
CA SER A 59 -39.13 -6.86 -12.93
C SER A 59 -38.90 -8.15 -13.72
N ALA A 60 -38.78 -9.29 -13.04
CA ALA A 60 -38.57 -10.58 -13.69
C ALA A 60 -39.77 -11.03 -14.57
N ALA A 61 -40.97 -10.52 -14.26
CA ALA A 61 -42.18 -10.65 -15.06
C ALA A 61 -43.15 -9.49 -14.78
N ASP A 62 -44.06 -9.24 -15.71
CA ASP A 62 -45.10 -8.21 -15.61
C ASP A 62 -46.38 -8.72 -14.92
N ASN A 63 -46.19 -9.44 -13.81
CA ASN A 63 -47.25 -9.91 -12.94
C ASN A 63 -47.70 -8.80 -11.97
N ASN A 64 -48.91 -8.92 -11.42
CA ASN A 64 -49.47 -7.99 -10.45
C ASN A 64 -48.87 -8.21 -9.05
N TRP A 65 -47.61 -7.83 -8.86
CA TRP A 65 -46.89 -7.99 -7.59
C TRP A 65 -47.64 -7.29 -6.45
N ASN A 66 -48.10 -8.07 -5.48
CA ASN A 66 -49.01 -7.62 -4.41
C ASN A 66 -48.28 -7.31 -3.11
N SER A 67 -47.21 -8.03 -2.81
CA SER A 67 -46.50 -7.96 -1.53
C SER A 67 -45.03 -8.29 -1.73
N VAL A 68 -44.16 -7.57 -1.03
CA VAL A 68 -42.73 -7.85 -0.95
C VAL A 68 -42.29 -7.89 0.50
N THR A 69 -41.35 -8.77 0.84
CA THR A 69 -40.71 -8.86 2.15
C THR A 69 -39.21 -9.09 1.98
N TYR A 70 -38.45 -8.86 3.06
CA TYR A 70 -37.04 -9.19 3.14
C TYR A 70 -36.78 -10.10 4.34
N GLY A 71 -36.06 -11.19 4.11
CA GLY A 71 -35.71 -12.17 5.13
C GLY A 71 -34.66 -13.13 4.59
N ASN A 72 -33.90 -13.79 5.45
CA ASN A 72 -32.86 -14.74 5.01
C ASN A 72 -31.91 -14.17 3.91
N ALA A 73 -31.52 -12.90 4.05
CA ALA A 73 -30.73 -12.15 3.06
C ALA A 73 -31.32 -12.08 1.64
N LEU A 74 -32.64 -12.23 1.49
CA LEU A 74 -33.33 -12.31 0.21
C LEU A 74 -34.61 -11.45 0.21
N PHE A 75 -34.79 -10.65 -0.85
CA PHE A 75 -36.10 -10.06 -1.16
C PHE A 75 -36.97 -11.08 -1.85
N VAL A 76 -38.23 -11.17 -1.41
CA VAL A 76 -39.24 -12.08 -1.96
C VAL A 76 -40.49 -11.28 -2.24
N ALA A 77 -40.95 -11.28 -3.49
CA ALA A 77 -42.21 -10.67 -3.90
C ALA A 77 -43.17 -11.73 -4.45
N VAL A 78 -44.47 -11.54 -4.20
CA VAL A 78 -45.52 -12.48 -4.60
C VAL A 78 -46.65 -11.80 -5.38
N SER A 79 -47.30 -12.56 -6.26
CA SER A 79 -48.40 -12.12 -7.13
C SER A 79 -49.62 -13.04 -7.07
N THR A 80 -50.78 -12.46 -7.37
CA THR A 80 -52.05 -13.15 -7.55
C THR A 80 -52.31 -13.63 -8.99
N ASP A 81 -51.53 -13.18 -9.98
CA ASP A 81 -51.64 -13.55 -11.40
C ASP A 81 -50.33 -14.18 -11.96
N GLY A 82 -50.23 -14.41 -13.26
CA GLY A 82 -48.99 -14.92 -13.86
C GLY A 82 -48.82 -16.44 -13.90
N GLY A 83 -49.92 -17.19 -13.84
CA GLY A 83 -49.91 -18.66 -13.90
C GLY A 83 -49.21 -19.27 -12.68
N SER A 84 -48.20 -20.12 -12.90
CA SER A 84 -47.38 -20.71 -11.85
C SER A 84 -46.22 -19.82 -11.38
N ASN A 85 -45.88 -18.75 -12.11
CA ASN A 85 -44.73 -17.87 -11.81
C ASN A 85 -45.11 -16.72 -10.86
N ARG A 86 -45.77 -17.05 -9.75
CA ARG A 86 -46.37 -16.09 -8.81
C ARG A 86 -45.42 -15.58 -7.73
N ALA A 87 -44.13 -15.91 -7.79
CA ALA A 87 -43.12 -15.35 -6.92
C ALA A 87 -41.92 -14.83 -7.73
N MET A 88 -41.17 -13.90 -7.14
CA MET A 88 -39.84 -13.53 -7.63
C MET A 88 -38.92 -13.22 -6.46
N THR A 89 -37.63 -13.46 -6.65
CA THR A 89 -36.60 -13.28 -5.62
C THR A 89 -35.45 -12.41 -6.12
N SER A 90 -34.84 -11.66 -5.21
CA SER A 90 -33.65 -10.85 -5.50
C SER A 90 -32.75 -10.73 -4.26
N PRO A 91 -31.44 -11.01 -4.33
CA PRO A 91 -30.51 -10.74 -3.24
C PRO A 91 -30.22 -9.24 -3.03
N ASP A 92 -30.25 -8.46 -4.11
CA ASP A 92 -29.81 -7.05 -4.16
C ASP A 92 -30.97 -6.05 -4.32
N GLY A 93 -32.19 -6.53 -4.55
CA GLY A 93 -33.38 -5.73 -4.85
C GLY A 93 -33.42 -5.19 -6.29
N ILE A 94 -32.37 -5.43 -7.08
CA ILE A 94 -32.16 -4.87 -8.43
C ILE A 94 -32.40 -5.97 -9.47
N THR A 95 -31.75 -7.12 -9.31
CA THR A 95 -31.83 -8.25 -10.24
C THR A 95 -32.83 -9.27 -9.73
N TRP A 96 -33.92 -9.49 -10.47
CA TRP A 96 -35.02 -10.35 -10.05
C TRP A 96 -35.09 -11.64 -10.88
N THR A 97 -35.41 -12.75 -10.21
CA THR A 97 -35.64 -14.05 -10.84
C THR A 97 -37.03 -14.56 -10.49
N THR A 98 -37.81 -15.02 -11.48
CA THR A 98 -39.13 -15.63 -11.25
C THR A 98 -39.00 -16.97 -10.53
N ARG A 99 -39.97 -17.27 -9.67
CA ARG A 99 -40.10 -18.52 -8.91
C ARG A 99 -41.52 -19.06 -9.04
N THR A 100 -41.62 -20.38 -8.94
CA THR A 100 -42.91 -21.05 -8.96
C THR A 100 -43.58 -20.96 -7.59
N LEU A 101 -44.84 -20.52 -7.58
CA LEU A 101 -45.69 -20.41 -6.40
C LEU A 101 -47.14 -20.66 -6.81
N ASP A 102 -47.91 -21.36 -5.97
CA ASP A 102 -49.32 -21.64 -6.25
C ASP A 102 -50.17 -20.37 -6.21
N VAL A 103 -50.20 -19.59 -5.12
CA VAL A 103 -50.87 -18.28 -5.03
C VAL A 103 -50.20 -17.43 -3.95
N GLY A 104 -49.93 -16.15 -4.19
CA GLY A 104 -49.43 -15.25 -3.15
C GLY A 104 -50.01 -13.84 -3.22
N ARG A 105 -50.79 -13.46 -2.20
CA ARG A 105 -51.30 -12.09 -2.02
C ARG A 105 -50.46 -11.31 -1.02
N CYS A 106 -50.03 -11.96 0.05
CA CYS A 106 -49.11 -11.41 1.04
C CYS A 106 -48.00 -12.43 1.32
N VAL A 107 -46.81 -11.94 1.65
CA VAL A 107 -45.67 -12.75 2.10
C VAL A 107 -45.03 -12.10 3.33
N THR A 108 -44.61 -12.93 4.28
CA THR A 108 -43.83 -12.52 5.45
C THR A 108 -42.69 -13.50 5.68
N TYR A 109 -41.67 -13.09 6.43
CA TYR A 109 -40.60 -13.95 6.90
C TYR A 109 -40.57 -13.95 8.43
N GLY A 110 -40.54 -15.14 9.02
CA GLY A 110 -40.53 -15.32 10.47
C GLY A 110 -40.16 -16.76 10.81
N ASN A 111 -39.66 -17.02 12.02
CA ASN A 111 -39.27 -18.38 12.43
C ASN A 111 -38.39 -19.15 11.43
N GLY A 112 -37.53 -18.45 10.67
CA GLY A 112 -36.69 -19.08 9.63
C GLY A 112 -37.42 -19.52 8.35
N VAL A 113 -38.69 -19.15 8.17
CA VAL A 113 -39.52 -19.57 7.02
C VAL A 113 -40.27 -18.39 6.42
N PHE A 114 -40.33 -18.35 5.09
CA PHE A 114 -41.26 -17.49 4.37
C PHE A 114 -42.64 -18.12 4.34
N VAL A 115 -43.66 -17.33 4.65
CA VAL A 115 -45.07 -17.74 4.59
C VAL A 115 -45.78 -16.81 3.63
N SER A 116 -46.42 -17.39 2.61
CA SER A 116 -47.30 -16.66 1.69
C SER A 116 -48.75 -17.12 1.87
N VAL A 117 -49.67 -16.16 1.86
CA VAL A 117 -51.11 -16.40 1.96
C VAL A 117 -51.84 -15.77 0.78
N GLY A 118 -52.99 -16.35 0.41
CA GLY A 118 -53.83 -15.83 -0.67
C GLY A 118 -55.24 -16.39 -0.66
N GLN A 119 -55.88 -16.43 -1.82
CA GLN A 119 -57.24 -16.95 -1.95
C GLN A 119 -57.26 -18.47 -1.73
N ASN A 120 -57.80 -18.91 -0.59
CA ASN A 120 -57.93 -20.31 -0.17
C ASN A 120 -56.60 -21.09 -0.16
N LYS A 121 -55.46 -20.40 -0.01
CA LYS A 121 -54.13 -20.99 -0.15
C LYS A 121 -53.14 -20.42 0.87
N VAL A 122 -52.23 -21.29 1.29
CA VAL A 122 -51.02 -20.95 2.04
C VAL A 122 -49.86 -21.70 1.39
N SER A 123 -48.68 -21.10 1.36
CA SER A 123 -47.44 -21.77 0.96
C SER A 123 -46.29 -21.36 1.89
N THR A 124 -45.34 -22.26 2.11
CA THR A 124 -44.15 -22.02 2.93
C THR A 124 -42.87 -22.29 2.16
N SER A 125 -41.80 -21.57 2.49
CA SER A 125 -40.48 -21.77 1.89
C SER A 125 -39.36 -21.39 2.86
N PRO A 126 -38.41 -22.27 3.19
CA PRO A 126 -37.25 -21.91 4.00
C PRO A 126 -36.25 -20.98 3.28
N ASP A 127 -36.18 -21.07 1.96
CA ASP A 127 -35.18 -20.39 1.13
C ASP A 127 -35.76 -19.25 0.26
N GLY A 128 -37.09 -19.09 0.24
CA GLY A 128 -37.82 -18.14 -0.62
C GLY A 128 -37.88 -18.55 -2.10
N ILE A 129 -37.26 -19.67 -2.46
CA ILE A 129 -37.10 -20.15 -3.84
C ILE A 129 -38.02 -21.35 -4.08
N THR A 130 -37.98 -22.34 -3.20
CA THR A 130 -38.76 -23.57 -3.29
C THR A 130 -39.97 -23.49 -2.37
N TRP A 131 -41.17 -23.49 -2.96
CA TRP A 131 -42.42 -23.32 -2.22
C TRP A 131 -43.19 -24.63 -2.07
N THR A 132 -43.64 -24.89 -0.85
CA THR A 132 -44.51 -26.03 -0.53
C THR A 132 -45.91 -25.51 -0.21
N SER A 133 -46.93 -26.03 -0.88
CA SER A 133 -48.33 -25.67 -0.62
C SER A 133 -48.84 -26.31 0.66
N GLN A 134 -49.53 -25.51 1.46
CA GLN A 134 -50.13 -25.88 2.73
C GLN A 134 -51.64 -25.70 2.69
N THR A 135 -52.32 -26.26 3.70
CA THR A 135 -53.78 -26.18 3.82
C THR A 135 -54.15 -25.07 4.80
N PRO A 136 -54.90 -24.03 4.39
CA PRO A 136 -55.39 -23.02 5.31
C PRO A 136 -56.40 -23.59 6.30
N ALA A 137 -56.61 -22.92 7.43
CA ALA A 137 -57.62 -23.34 8.40
C ALA A 137 -59.06 -23.23 7.87
N SER A 138 -59.29 -22.39 6.87
CA SER A 138 -60.58 -22.23 6.19
C SER A 138 -60.43 -21.64 4.78
N ASN A 139 -61.43 -21.89 3.94
CA ASN A 139 -61.52 -21.33 2.59
C ASN A 139 -61.95 -19.85 2.66
N ASN A 140 -60.95 -18.99 2.76
CA ASN A 140 -61.10 -17.55 2.88
C ASN A 140 -60.10 -16.82 1.96
N VAL A 141 -60.36 -15.54 1.68
CA VAL A 141 -59.41 -14.65 0.99
C VAL A 141 -58.47 -14.05 2.04
N TRP A 142 -57.33 -14.69 2.27
CA TRP A 142 -56.32 -14.23 3.22
C TRP A 142 -55.57 -13.03 2.63
N GLN A 143 -55.60 -11.90 3.33
CA GLN A 143 -55.13 -10.61 2.82
C GLN A 143 -53.73 -10.26 3.31
N SER A 144 -53.42 -10.60 4.57
CA SER A 144 -52.15 -10.25 5.21
C SER A 144 -51.77 -11.31 6.24
N VAL A 145 -50.47 -11.51 6.41
CA VAL A 145 -49.87 -12.40 7.39
C VAL A 145 -48.71 -11.68 8.08
N ALA A 146 -48.58 -11.85 9.38
CA ALA A 146 -47.47 -11.33 10.18
C ALA A 146 -46.93 -12.42 11.11
N TYR A 147 -45.65 -12.32 11.45
CA TYR A 147 -45.03 -13.15 12.46
C TYR A 147 -44.66 -12.32 13.69
N GLY A 148 -44.96 -12.84 14.87
CA GLY A 148 -44.63 -12.20 16.14
C GLY A 148 -45.03 -13.08 17.32
N ASN A 149 -44.43 -12.87 18.49
CA ASN A 149 -44.70 -13.71 19.67
C ASN A 149 -44.59 -15.23 19.42
N GLY A 150 -43.71 -15.67 18.50
CA GLY A 150 -43.59 -17.08 18.13
C GLY A 150 -44.74 -17.63 17.27
N LEU A 151 -45.60 -16.77 16.71
CA LEU A 151 -46.82 -17.16 16.02
C LEU A 151 -47.01 -16.40 14.70
N PHE A 152 -47.32 -17.12 13.63
CA PHE A 152 -47.90 -16.54 12.42
C PHE A 152 -49.38 -16.26 12.64
N VAL A 153 -49.81 -15.07 12.26
CA VAL A 153 -51.21 -14.63 12.29
C VAL A 153 -51.58 -14.13 10.91
N ALA A 154 -52.64 -14.70 10.32
CA ALA A 154 -53.19 -14.24 9.05
C ALA A 154 -54.63 -13.75 9.22
N VAL A 155 -54.98 -12.69 8.49
CA VAL A 155 -56.32 -12.06 8.51
C VAL A 155 -56.97 -12.10 7.13
N SER A 156 -58.31 -12.17 7.10
CA SER A 156 -59.09 -12.31 5.88
C SER A 156 -60.12 -11.21 5.66
N SER A 157 -60.44 -10.97 4.38
CA SER A 157 -61.57 -10.14 3.99
C SER A 157 -62.90 -10.89 3.81
N THR A 158 -62.91 -12.21 3.90
CA THR A 158 -64.11 -13.06 3.71
C THR A 158 -64.24 -14.07 4.85
N GLY A 159 -65.37 -14.77 4.89
CA GLY A 159 -65.70 -15.71 5.96
C GLY A 159 -66.69 -15.13 6.96
N THR A 160 -67.19 -15.98 7.84
CA THR A 160 -68.20 -15.64 8.86
C THR A 160 -67.71 -16.17 10.21
N GLY A 161 -67.32 -15.26 11.10
CA GLY A 161 -66.78 -15.57 12.41
C GLY A 161 -65.39 -16.21 12.43
N ASN A 162 -64.72 -16.37 11.29
CA ASN A 162 -63.45 -17.10 11.15
C ASN A 162 -62.40 -16.35 10.30
N ARG A 163 -62.35 -15.02 10.42
CA ARG A 163 -61.47 -14.17 9.58
C ARG A 163 -60.04 -14.04 10.09
N VAL A 164 -59.65 -14.86 11.06
CA VAL A 164 -58.29 -14.96 11.58
C VAL A 164 -57.86 -16.43 11.57
N MET A 165 -56.60 -16.70 11.26
CA MET A 165 -55.98 -17.99 11.53
C MET A 165 -54.57 -17.83 12.07
N THR A 166 -54.11 -18.81 12.83
CA THR A 166 -52.78 -18.80 13.46
C THR A 166 -52.01 -20.08 13.21
N SER A 167 -50.69 -19.99 13.16
CA SER A 167 -49.80 -21.15 13.04
C SER A 167 -48.46 -20.88 13.73
N PRO A 168 -47.92 -21.81 14.55
CA PRO A 168 -46.56 -21.67 15.10
C PRO A 168 -45.45 -21.90 14.06
N ASP A 169 -45.73 -22.68 13.02
CA ASP A 169 -44.74 -23.20 12.06
C ASP A 169 -44.99 -22.74 10.61
N GLY A 170 -46.11 -22.08 10.34
CA GLY A 170 -46.56 -21.68 9.00
C GLY A 170 -47.20 -22.83 8.20
N ILE A 171 -47.21 -24.04 8.74
CA ILE A 171 -47.68 -25.28 8.09
C ILE A 171 -49.06 -25.65 8.60
N THR A 172 -49.21 -25.79 9.93
CA THR A 172 -50.47 -26.20 10.56
C THR A 172 -51.25 -24.97 11.01
N TRP A 173 -52.42 -24.74 10.40
CA TRP A 173 -53.22 -23.54 10.66
C TRP A 173 -54.47 -23.85 11.48
N THR A 174 -54.73 -23.02 12.49
CA THR A 174 -55.94 -23.07 13.32
C THR A 174 -56.79 -21.83 13.09
N ALA A 175 -58.07 -22.00 12.80
CA ALA A 175 -59.01 -20.89 12.63
C ALA A 175 -59.32 -20.24 13.99
N ARG A 176 -59.38 -18.91 14.02
CA ARG A 176 -59.69 -18.11 15.21
C ARG A 176 -60.90 -17.23 14.97
N ILE A 177 -61.59 -16.90 16.06
CA ILE A 177 -62.78 -16.07 16.02
C ILE A 177 -62.38 -14.60 15.88
N SER A 178 -62.89 -13.94 14.84
CA SER A 178 -62.79 -12.49 14.69
C SER A 178 -63.93 -11.80 15.45
N PRO A 179 -63.69 -10.66 16.11
CA PRO A 179 -64.71 -9.95 16.89
C PRO A 179 -65.76 -9.28 16.00
N ALA A 180 -65.47 -9.11 14.70
CA ALA A 180 -66.39 -8.64 13.68
C ALA A 180 -66.01 -9.20 12.31
N ASP A 181 -67.01 -9.39 11.45
CA ASP A 181 -66.86 -9.78 10.04
C ASP A 181 -66.53 -8.58 9.15
N ASN A 182 -65.59 -7.74 9.61
CA ASN A 182 -65.00 -6.68 8.81
C ASN A 182 -63.99 -7.26 7.81
N ALA A 183 -63.78 -6.57 6.70
CA ALA A 183 -62.78 -6.98 5.73
C ALA A 183 -61.39 -6.55 6.22
N TRP A 184 -60.68 -7.46 6.90
CA TRP A 184 -59.36 -7.21 7.48
C TRP A 184 -58.27 -7.31 6.41
N TYR A 185 -57.41 -6.29 6.31
CA TYR A 185 -56.45 -6.14 5.20
C TYR A 185 -54.99 -6.06 5.61
N GLY A 186 -54.69 -5.54 6.80
CA GLY A 186 -53.33 -5.48 7.33
C GLY A 186 -53.27 -6.05 8.73
N VAL A 187 -52.21 -6.79 9.04
CA VAL A 187 -51.88 -7.23 10.40
C VAL A 187 -50.40 -7.02 10.67
N THR A 188 -50.05 -6.63 11.89
CA THR A 188 -48.68 -6.50 12.36
C THR A 188 -48.57 -6.98 13.81
N TYR A 189 -47.35 -7.20 14.26
CA TYR A 189 -47.04 -7.48 15.66
C TYR A 189 -46.00 -6.48 16.14
N GLY A 190 -46.24 -5.92 17.33
CA GLY A 190 -45.31 -4.99 17.95
C GLY A 190 -45.80 -4.58 19.32
N ASN A 191 -44.91 -4.07 20.18
CA ASN A 191 -45.26 -3.73 21.57
C ASN A 191 -45.98 -4.86 22.35
N GLY A 192 -45.67 -6.13 22.04
CA GLY A 192 -46.37 -7.27 22.66
C GLY A 192 -47.81 -7.51 22.17
N LEU A 193 -48.23 -6.88 21.07
CA LEU A 193 -49.61 -6.85 20.62
C LEU A 193 -49.72 -7.08 19.11
N PHE A 194 -50.58 -8.02 18.71
CA PHE A 194 -51.06 -8.08 17.33
C PHE A 194 -52.10 -6.99 17.11
N VAL A 195 -51.98 -6.28 16.00
CA VAL A 195 -52.89 -5.22 15.57
C VAL A 195 -53.30 -5.51 14.13
N ALA A 196 -54.60 -5.53 13.87
CA ALA A 196 -55.14 -5.66 12.52
C ALA A 196 -56.08 -4.50 12.16
N VAL A 197 -56.05 -4.09 10.89
CA VAL A 197 -56.83 -2.99 10.34
C VAL A 197 -57.74 -3.46 9.21
N ALA A 198 -58.90 -2.82 9.06
CA ALA A 198 -59.93 -3.18 8.09
C ALA A 198 -60.33 -2.04 7.15
N ILE A 199 -60.93 -2.42 6.02
CA ILE A 199 -61.48 -1.49 5.03
C ILE A 199 -63.02 -1.36 5.11
N THR A 200 -63.68 -2.21 5.89
CA THR A 200 -65.12 -2.12 6.16
C THR A 200 -65.38 -2.11 7.66
N GLY A 201 -66.61 -1.77 8.06
CA GLY A 201 -67.00 -1.58 9.46
C GLY A 201 -67.30 -0.11 9.76
N THR A 202 -67.93 0.13 10.91
CA THR A 202 -68.33 1.45 11.39
C THR A 202 -67.86 1.63 12.82
N GLY A 203 -66.89 2.52 13.04
CA GLY A 203 -66.25 2.79 14.32
C GLY A 203 -65.40 1.64 14.88
N ASN A 204 -65.19 0.55 14.13
CA ASN A 204 -64.59 -0.69 14.62
C ASN A 204 -63.56 -1.31 13.65
N ARG A 205 -62.83 -0.49 12.89
CA ARG A 205 -61.88 -0.98 11.85
C ARG A 205 -60.49 -1.35 12.38
N VAL A 206 -60.32 -1.46 13.69
CA VAL A 206 -59.12 -1.97 14.35
C VAL A 206 -59.52 -3.13 15.27
N MET A 207 -58.70 -4.16 15.32
CA MET A 207 -58.76 -5.18 16.36
C MET A 207 -57.36 -5.51 16.87
N THR A 208 -57.28 -5.95 18.13
CA THR A 208 -56.00 -6.27 18.77
C THR A 208 -56.04 -7.60 19.50
N SER A 209 -54.89 -8.27 19.61
CA SER A 209 -54.76 -9.51 20.36
C SER A 209 -53.34 -9.65 20.95
N PRO A 210 -53.17 -9.87 22.26
CA PRO A 210 -51.85 -10.16 22.84
C PRO A 210 -51.29 -11.54 22.46
N ASP A 211 -52.18 -12.51 22.19
CA ASP A 211 -51.83 -13.93 21.99
C ASP A 211 -52.06 -14.40 20.53
N GLY A 212 -52.64 -13.56 19.67
CA GLY A 212 -53.05 -13.89 18.31
C GLY A 212 -54.32 -14.75 18.23
N VAL A 213 -54.89 -15.15 19.37
CA VAL A 213 -56.01 -16.08 19.50
C VAL A 213 -57.28 -15.34 19.90
N THR A 214 -57.21 -14.55 20.97
CA THR A 214 -58.35 -13.80 21.51
C THR A 214 -58.30 -12.37 21.01
N TRP A 215 -59.29 -11.98 20.22
CA TRP A 215 -59.31 -10.69 19.54
C TRP A 215 -60.34 -9.74 20.13
N THR A 216 -59.91 -8.51 20.42
CA THR A 216 -60.75 -7.44 20.93
C THR A 216 -60.92 -6.38 19.85
N SER A 217 -62.17 -6.02 19.52
CA SER A 217 -62.46 -4.90 18.62
C SER A 217 -62.11 -3.57 19.30
N ARG A 218 -61.52 -2.64 18.55
CA ARG A 218 -61.12 -1.30 19.02
C ARG A 218 -61.81 -0.21 18.23
N THR A 219 -62.02 0.92 18.90
CA THR A 219 -62.60 2.10 18.27
C THR A 219 -61.63 2.73 17.28
N THR A 220 -62.12 3.07 16.09
CA THR A 220 -61.35 3.82 15.10
C THR A 220 -61.71 5.30 15.09
N PRO A 221 -60.73 6.21 14.97
CA PRO A 221 -61.01 7.64 14.98
C PRO A 221 -61.79 8.06 13.73
N ILE A 222 -61.56 7.36 12.60
CA ILE A 222 -62.17 7.61 11.29
C ILE A 222 -62.31 6.29 10.53
N ASP A 223 -63.43 6.11 9.84
CA ASP A 223 -63.76 4.92 9.04
C ASP A 223 -63.22 5.00 7.59
N ASN A 224 -61.94 5.32 7.49
CA ASN A 224 -61.20 5.25 6.23
C ASN A 224 -60.82 3.79 5.89
N GLU A 225 -60.51 3.51 4.63
CA GLU A 225 -60.09 2.17 4.18
C GLU A 225 -58.63 1.89 4.54
N TRP A 226 -58.39 1.45 5.78
CA TRP A 226 -57.05 1.16 6.29
C TRP A 226 -56.47 -0.11 5.65
N ARG A 227 -55.38 0.04 4.88
CA ARG A 227 -54.81 -1.02 4.02
C ARG A 227 -53.62 -1.74 4.65
N SER A 228 -52.72 -1.00 5.29
CA SER A 228 -51.48 -1.52 5.85
C SER A 228 -51.21 -0.88 7.20
N VAL A 229 -50.59 -1.66 8.09
CA VAL A 229 -50.20 -1.26 9.44
C VAL A 229 -48.85 -1.90 9.77
N ILE A 230 -47.98 -1.14 10.44
CA ILE A 230 -46.69 -1.62 10.96
C ILE A 230 -46.49 -1.11 12.39
N TYR A 231 -45.58 -1.73 13.13
CA TYR A 231 -45.09 -1.22 14.40
C TYR A 231 -43.57 -1.08 14.35
N GLU A 232 -43.09 0.15 14.31
CA GLU A 232 -41.67 0.44 14.22
C GLU A 232 -41.38 1.76 14.94
N ASN A 233 -40.15 1.93 15.44
CA ASN A 233 -39.76 3.12 16.22
C ASN A 233 -40.73 3.42 17.40
N GLY A 234 -41.25 2.39 18.05
CA GLY A 234 -42.17 2.52 19.18
C GLY A 234 -43.59 2.98 18.83
N LEU A 235 -43.97 2.98 17.55
CA LEU A 235 -45.23 3.55 17.07
C LEU A 235 -45.91 2.62 16.07
N PHE A 236 -47.20 2.34 16.30
CA PHE A 236 -48.05 1.78 15.26
C PHE A 236 -48.41 2.88 14.26
N VAL A 237 -48.25 2.57 12.97
CA VAL A 237 -48.57 3.48 11.87
C VAL A 237 -49.42 2.72 10.84
N ALA A 238 -50.57 3.28 10.50
CA ALA A 238 -51.46 2.73 9.47
C ALA A 238 -51.75 3.74 8.37
N VAL A 239 -51.86 3.26 7.13
CA VAL A 239 -52.14 4.08 5.94
C VAL A 239 -53.44 3.62 5.25
N SER A 240 -54.11 4.57 4.58
CA SER A 240 -55.42 4.36 3.98
C SER A 240 -55.48 4.67 2.47
N SER A 241 -56.35 3.95 1.76
CA SER A 241 -56.68 4.22 0.35
C SER A 241 -57.77 5.27 0.15
N THR A 242 -58.50 5.67 1.20
CA THR A 242 -59.58 6.67 1.18
C THR A 242 -59.46 7.70 2.30
N GLY A 243 -60.26 8.76 2.22
CA GLY A 243 -60.24 9.89 3.16
C GLY A 243 -59.80 11.19 2.49
N THR A 244 -59.91 12.30 3.23
CA THR A 244 -59.54 13.65 2.79
C THR A 244 -58.67 14.30 3.85
N GLY A 245 -57.38 14.45 3.56
CA GLY A 245 -56.36 15.00 4.45
C GLY A 245 -56.02 14.12 5.67
N ASN A 246 -56.57 12.91 5.79
CA ASN A 246 -56.50 12.08 7.00
C ASN A 246 -56.18 10.60 6.72
N ARG A 247 -55.33 10.32 5.73
CA ARG A 247 -55.02 8.96 5.26
C ARG A 247 -53.91 8.25 6.03
N VAL A 248 -53.51 8.79 7.18
CA VAL A 248 -52.57 8.18 8.12
C VAL A 248 -53.21 8.18 9.50
N MET A 249 -53.00 7.13 10.28
CA MET A 249 -53.27 7.15 11.72
C MET A 249 -52.13 6.48 12.48
N THR A 250 -51.95 6.89 13.74
CA THR A 250 -50.89 6.35 14.61
C THR A 250 -51.39 6.00 15.98
N SER A 251 -50.73 5.06 16.64
CA SER A 251 -51.01 4.68 18.02
C SER A 251 -49.73 4.20 18.73
N PRO A 252 -49.41 4.67 19.94
CA PRO A 252 -48.30 4.11 20.73
C PRO A 252 -48.61 2.73 21.34
N ASP A 253 -49.90 2.45 21.60
CA ASP A 253 -50.36 1.27 22.34
C ASP A 253 -51.14 0.26 21.48
N GLY A 254 -51.44 0.60 20.22
CA GLY A 254 -52.25 -0.19 19.30
C GLY A 254 -53.75 -0.14 19.59
N ILE A 255 -54.17 0.56 20.65
CA ILE A 255 -55.54 0.61 21.17
C ILE A 255 -56.15 1.99 20.90
N THR A 256 -55.45 3.05 21.27
CA THR A 256 -55.90 4.44 21.12
C THR A 256 -55.27 5.04 19.88
N TRP A 257 -56.10 5.37 18.89
CA TRP A 257 -55.65 5.81 17.58
C TRP A 257 -55.91 7.29 17.34
N THR A 258 -54.91 7.97 16.77
CA THR A 258 -55.00 9.37 16.37
C THR A 258 -54.86 9.49 14.86
N ALA A 259 -55.84 10.09 14.18
CA ALA A 259 -55.73 10.44 12.77
C ALA A 259 -54.67 11.52 12.56
N ARG A 260 -53.86 11.37 11.51
CA ARG A 260 -52.76 12.28 11.14
C ARG A 260 -53.02 12.89 9.77
N ILE A 261 -52.43 14.06 9.55
CA ILE A 261 -52.54 14.75 8.27
C ILE A 261 -51.69 14.02 7.23
N SER A 262 -52.32 13.63 6.12
CA SER A 262 -51.62 13.10 4.95
C SER A 262 -51.23 14.24 4.00
N PRO A 263 -50.02 14.23 3.41
CA PRO A 263 -49.54 15.31 2.55
C PRO A 263 -50.20 15.29 1.16
N ALA A 264 -50.83 14.17 0.79
CA ALA A 264 -51.65 14.03 -0.40
C ALA A 264 -52.73 12.96 -0.19
N ASP A 265 -53.87 13.12 -0.87
CA ASP A 265 -54.99 12.18 -0.89
C ASP A 265 -54.83 11.09 -1.95
N ASN A 266 -53.61 10.56 -2.05
CA ASN A 266 -53.31 9.38 -2.86
C ASN A 266 -53.78 8.10 -2.13
N ALA A 267 -54.09 7.04 -2.87
CA ALA A 267 -54.51 5.78 -2.28
C ALA A 267 -53.27 5.02 -1.78
N TRP A 268 -52.96 5.12 -0.49
CA TRP A 268 -51.78 4.53 0.12
C TRP A 268 -52.02 3.05 0.47
N TYR A 269 -51.15 2.15 0.00
CA TYR A 269 -51.35 0.69 0.11
C TYR A 269 -50.34 0.00 1.02
N GLY A 270 -49.07 0.38 0.94
CA GLY A 270 -48.00 -0.21 1.74
C GLY A 270 -47.28 0.85 2.56
N VAL A 271 -46.89 0.48 3.79
CA VAL A 271 -45.99 1.27 4.63
C VAL A 271 -44.93 0.35 5.24
N THR A 272 -43.70 0.84 5.32
CA THR A 272 -42.57 0.17 5.99
C THR A 272 -41.75 1.20 6.77
N TYR A 273 -40.85 0.72 7.62
CA TYR A 273 -39.82 1.54 8.25
C TYR A 273 -38.46 0.91 8.01
N GLY A 274 -37.44 1.73 7.92
CA GLY A 274 -36.06 1.32 7.73
C GLY A 274 -35.13 2.52 7.72
N ASN A 275 -33.87 2.35 8.10
CA ASN A 275 -32.89 3.44 8.10
C ASN A 275 -33.39 4.75 8.77
N GLY A 276 -34.14 4.64 9.88
CA GLY A 276 -34.68 5.81 10.58
C GLY A 276 -35.92 6.46 9.95
N LEU A 277 -36.48 5.89 8.88
CA LEU A 277 -37.47 6.55 8.03
C LEU A 277 -38.68 5.65 7.72
N PHE A 278 -39.88 6.17 7.99
CA PHE A 278 -41.12 5.60 7.48
C PHE A 278 -41.28 5.93 6.00
N VAL A 279 -41.70 4.95 5.21
CA VAL A 279 -41.93 5.06 3.77
C VAL A 279 -43.27 4.42 3.45
N ALA A 280 -44.13 5.15 2.74
CA ALA A 280 -45.38 4.62 2.22
C ALA A 280 -45.50 4.84 0.70
N VAL A 281 -46.17 3.91 0.03
CA VAL A 281 -46.36 3.90 -1.42
C VAL A 281 -47.84 3.89 -1.81
N SER A 282 -48.19 4.48 -2.95
CA SER A 282 -49.57 4.61 -3.41
C SER A 282 -49.83 4.07 -4.81
N SER A 283 -51.10 3.71 -5.05
CA SER A 283 -51.60 3.30 -6.37
C SER A 283 -52.12 4.44 -7.24
N THR A 284 -52.28 5.63 -6.68
CA THR A 284 -52.77 6.83 -7.36
C THR A 284 -51.88 8.02 -7.05
N GLY A 285 -52.06 9.11 -7.78
CA GLY A 285 -51.20 10.29 -7.77
C GLY A 285 -50.44 10.45 -9.09
N THR A 286 -49.84 11.62 -9.27
CA THR A 286 -49.05 11.98 -10.46
C THR A 286 -47.71 12.54 -10.00
N GLY A 287 -46.65 11.77 -10.20
CA GLY A 287 -45.28 12.09 -9.79
C GLY A 287 -45.04 12.11 -8.28
N ASN A 288 -46.01 11.71 -7.45
CA ASN A 288 -45.96 11.83 -5.99
C ASN A 288 -46.42 10.56 -5.24
N ARG A 289 -46.13 9.37 -5.78
CA ARG A 289 -46.64 8.09 -5.24
C ARG A 289 -45.84 7.49 -4.08
N VAL A 290 -44.96 8.28 -3.49
CA VAL A 290 -44.20 7.94 -2.28
C VAL A 290 -44.39 9.06 -1.27
N MET A 291 -44.50 8.72 0.00
CA MET A 291 -44.36 9.69 1.10
C MET A 291 -43.43 9.14 2.17
N THR A 292 -42.75 10.05 2.88
CA THR A 292 -41.83 9.68 3.95
C THR A 292 -42.05 10.49 5.22
N SER A 293 -41.65 9.92 6.35
CA SER A 293 -41.71 10.56 7.67
C SER A 293 -40.63 9.99 8.59
N SER A 294 -39.91 10.84 9.32
CA SER A 294 -38.92 10.38 10.32
C SER A 294 -39.59 9.96 11.65
N ASN A 295 -40.83 10.39 11.90
CA ASN A 295 -41.51 10.23 13.19
C ASN A 295 -42.89 9.57 13.07
N GLY A 296 -43.34 9.21 11.87
CA GLY A 296 -44.64 8.61 11.60
C GLY A 296 -45.84 9.56 11.71
N ILE A 297 -45.61 10.82 12.11
CA ILE A 297 -46.65 11.83 12.37
C ILE A 297 -46.68 12.90 11.28
N THR A 298 -45.53 13.49 10.97
CA THR A 298 -45.37 14.53 9.94
C THR A 298 -44.82 13.91 8.67
N TRP A 299 -45.60 14.00 7.59
CA TRP A 299 -45.32 13.32 6.32
C TRP A 299 -45.08 14.32 5.21
N SER A 300 -44.24 13.93 4.24
CA SER A 300 -43.99 14.71 3.02
C SER A 300 -44.03 13.79 1.80
N THR A 301 -44.64 14.26 0.71
CA THR A 301 -44.61 13.55 -0.56
C THR A 301 -43.20 13.55 -1.15
N ARG A 302 -42.87 12.49 -1.88
CA ARG A 302 -41.62 12.31 -2.63
C ARG A 302 -41.94 11.96 -4.06
N THR A 303 -41.00 12.30 -4.94
CA THR A 303 -41.10 11.93 -6.35
C THR A 303 -40.97 10.42 -6.51
N SER A 304 -41.96 9.80 -7.13
CA SER A 304 -41.90 8.41 -7.58
C SER A 304 -41.25 8.34 -8.96
N VAL A 305 -40.55 7.24 -9.26
CA VAL A 305 -39.88 7.08 -10.57
C VAL A 305 -40.89 7.03 -11.72
N THR A 306 -42.02 6.37 -11.48
CA THR A 306 -43.13 6.23 -12.41
C THR A 306 -44.46 6.22 -11.65
N ASP A 307 -45.55 6.52 -12.36
CA ASP A 307 -46.92 6.48 -11.85
C ASP A 307 -47.53 5.08 -11.96
N ASN A 308 -46.78 4.08 -11.52
CA ASN A 308 -47.20 2.69 -11.41
C ASN A 308 -48.06 2.45 -10.15
N ASP A 309 -48.89 1.41 -10.15
CA ASP A 309 -49.73 0.99 -9.02
C ASP A 309 -48.87 0.31 -7.94
N TRP A 310 -48.13 1.10 -7.17
CA TRP A 310 -47.27 0.63 -6.09
C TRP A 310 -48.10 0.07 -4.94
N SER A 311 -47.94 -1.23 -4.69
CA SER A 311 -48.82 -2.02 -3.81
C SER A 311 -48.18 -2.33 -2.45
N SER A 312 -46.87 -2.49 -2.41
CA SER A 312 -46.12 -2.92 -1.23
C SER A 312 -44.70 -2.39 -1.27
N VAL A 313 -44.14 -2.15 -0.08
CA VAL A 313 -42.77 -1.69 0.12
C VAL A 313 -42.20 -2.41 1.34
N THR A 314 -40.92 -2.78 1.27
CA THR A 314 -40.16 -3.36 2.39
C THR A 314 -38.80 -2.65 2.50
N TYR A 315 -38.18 -2.75 3.67
CA TYR A 315 -36.78 -2.39 3.86
C TYR A 315 -35.94 -3.64 4.10
N GLY A 316 -34.75 -3.70 3.51
CA GLY A 316 -33.83 -4.82 3.62
C GLY A 316 -32.52 -4.49 2.92
N ASN A 317 -31.42 -5.15 3.29
CA ASN A 317 -30.12 -4.94 2.64
C ASN A 317 -29.72 -3.46 2.46
N GLY A 318 -30.05 -2.58 3.42
CA GLY A 318 -29.76 -1.15 3.34
C GLY A 318 -30.68 -0.31 2.44
N ILE A 319 -31.63 -0.92 1.73
CA ILE A 319 -32.50 -0.26 0.75
C ILE A 319 -33.99 -0.52 1.00
N PHE A 320 -34.82 0.42 0.58
CA PHE A 320 -36.24 0.22 0.36
C PHE A 320 -36.48 -0.38 -1.01
N VAL A 321 -37.37 -1.36 -1.08
CA VAL A 321 -37.81 -2.02 -2.32
C VAL A 321 -39.32 -1.95 -2.37
N ALA A 322 -39.88 -1.40 -3.44
CA ALA A 322 -41.31 -1.36 -3.68
C ALA A 322 -41.67 -2.11 -4.96
N VAL A 323 -42.82 -2.77 -4.94
CA VAL A 323 -43.36 -3.55 -6.06
C VAL A 323 -44.72 -3.02 -6.51
N SER A 324 -45.05 -3.25 -7.79
CA SER A 324 -46.22 -2.68 -8.45
C SER A 324 -47.11 -3.72 -9.12
N ARG A 325 -48.41 -3.39 -9.21
CA ARG A 325 -49.43 -4.14 -9.96
C ARG A 325 -49.63 -3.65 -11.40
N SER A 326 -48.93 -2.60 -11.81
CA SER A 326 -48.99 -2.05 -13.18
C SER A 326 -47.60 -1.67 -13.71
N GLY A 327 -47.52 -1.43 -15.01
CA GLY A 327 -46.26 -1.13 -15.70
C GLY A 327 -45.83 -2.28 -16.62
N VAL A 328 -44.81 -2.03 -17.43
CA VAL A 328 -44.24 -2.97 -18.40
C VAL A 328 -42.72 -2.93 -18.23
N GLY A 329 -42.14 -4.03 -17.75
CA GLY A 329 -40.71 -4.16 -17.46
C GLY A 329 -40.19 -3.24 -16.35
N ASN A 330 -41.05 -2.59 -15.57
CA ASN A 330 -40.68 -1.57 -14.57
C ASN A 330 -41.49 -1.65 -13.27
N ARG A 331 -41.89 -2.87 -12.86
CA ARG A 331 -42.77 -3.08 -11.69
C ARG A 331 -42.04 -3.14 -10.35
N VAL A 332 -40.75 -2.78 -10.32
CA VAL A 332 -39.94 -2.67 -9.11
C VAL A 332 -39.29 -1.29 -9.08
N MET A 333 -39.23 -0.68 -7.90
CA MET A 333 -38.35 0.46 -7.65
C MET A 333 -37.57 0.27 -6.35
N THR A 334 -36.34 0.76 -6.34
CA THR A 334 -35.44 0.67 -5.19
C THR A 334 -35.01 2.06 -4.74
N SER A 335 -34.86 2.26 -3.43
CA SER A 335 -34.04 3.37 -2.94
C SER A 335 -32.58 3.00 -3.12
N GLY A 336 -31.78 3.89 -3.65
CA GLY A 336 -30.36 3.59 -3.74
C GLY A 336 -29.67 4.51 -4.71
N SER A 337 -28.36 4.33 -4.78
CA SER A 337 -27.52 5.42 -5.19
C SER A 337 -26.25 4.89 -5.84
N ALA A 338 -26.09 5.14 -7.14
CA ALA A 338 -24.94 4.67 -7.91
C ALA A 338 -23.62 5.29 -7.40
N VAL A 339 -22.61 4.48 -7.11
CA VAL A 339 -21.29 4.95 -6.63
C VAL A 339 -20.57 5.84 -7.64
N SER A 340 -20.96 5.80 -8.92
CA SER A 340 -20.42 6.67 -9.98
C SER A 340 -20.50 8.16 -9.62
N ARG A 341 -21.53 8.57 -8.86
CA ARG A 341 -21.73 9.95 -8.39
C ARG A 341 -20.84 10.35 -7.21
N LEU A 342 -20.32 9.39 -6.45
CA LEU A 342 -19.52 9.64 -5.26
C LEU A 342 -18.20 10.30 -5.64
N THR A 343 -17.65 11.14 -4.78
CA THR A 343 -16.32 11.70 -4.96
C THR A 343 -15.31 10.91 -4.13
N ILE A 344 -14.16 10.62 -4.73
CA ILE A 344 -13.00 10.07 -4.04
C ILE A 344 -11.99 11.22 -3.98
N ASP A 345 -11.52 11.57 -2.78
CA ASP A 345 -10.49 12.60 -2.63
C ASP A 345 -9.23 12.17 -3.40
N ALA A 346 -8.40 13.15 -3.80
CA ALA A 346 -7.15 12.85 -4.49
C ALA A 346 -6.27 11.91 -3.66
N ILE A 347 -5.70 10.90 -4.31
CA ILE A 347 -4.80 9.94 -3.68
C ILE A 347 -3.37 10.42 -3.97
N GLU A 348 -2.65 10.78 -2.92
CA GLU A 348 -1.25 11.22 -3.01
C GLU A 348 -0.35 10.10 -3.57
N ASN A 349 0.79 10.50 -4.13
CA ASN A 349 1.80 9.55 -4.62
C ASN A 349 2.21 8.59 -3.50
N GLN A 350 2.28 7.31 -3.84
CA GLN A 350 2.77 6.27 -2.96
C GLN A 350 4.22 5.94 -3.33
N TYR A 351 5.04 5.59 -2.34
CA TYR A 351 6.46 5.32 -2.56
C TYR A 351 6.73 3.82 -2.54
N TYR A 352 7.53 3.34 -3.50
CA TYR A 352 7.82 1.91 -3.65
C TYR A 352 8.47 1.31 -2.39
N THR A 353 7.91 0.21 -1.89
CA THR A 353 8.41 -0.52 -0.71
C THR A 353 8.80 -1.96 -1.00
N GLY A 354 8.53 -2.46 -2.21
CA GLY A 354 8.67 -3.88 -2.56
C GLY A 354 7.49 -4.77 -2.13
N ALA A 355 6.47 -4.18 -1.51
CA ALA A 355 5.24 -4.86 -1.10
C ALA A 355 3.99 -4.15 -1.65
N ALA A 356 2.84 -4.81 -1.56
CA ALA A 356 1.57 -4.24 -1.97
C ALA A 356 1.19 -3.02 -1.11
N LEU A 357 0.79 -1.92 -1.75
CA LEU A 357 0.43 -0.65 -1.11
C LEU A 357 -1.10 -0.46 -1.13
N THR A 358 -1.69 -0.19 0.04
CA THR A 358 -3.14 0.01 0.21
C THR A 358 -3.41 1.38 0.85
N PRO A 359 -3.26 2.50 0.09
CA PRO A 359 -3.49 3.83 0.63
C PRO A 359 -4.94 3.98 1.10
N SER A 360 -5.14 4.60 2.26
CA SER A 360 -6.48 4.94 2.75
C SER A 360 -7.12 5.98 1.84
N ILE A 361 -8.39 5.78 1.48
CA ILE A 361 -9.15 6.71 0.65
C ILE A 361 -10.28 7.37 1.44
N VAL A 362 -10.64 8.59 1.04
CA VAL A 362 -11.80 9.30 1.58
C VAL A 362 -12.85 9.38 0.49
N VAL A 363 -14.03 8.84 0.78
CA VAL A 363 -15.16 8.75 -0.16
C VAL A 363 -16.31 9.58 0.38
N LYS A 364 -16.90 10.43 -0.46
CA LYS A 364 -17.94 11.37 -0.05
C LYS A 364 -19.17 11.34 -0.96
N ASP A 365 -20.33 11.57 -0.36
CA ASP A 365 -21.59 11.88 -1.03
C ASP A 365 -21.96 13.33 -0.68
N GLY A 366 -21.58 14.27 -1.55
CA GLY A 366 -21.64 15.70 -1.24
C GLY A 366 -20.75 16.05 -0.03
N PRO A 367 -21.28 16.69 1.04
CA PRO A 367 -20.50 17.03 2.23
C PRO A 367 -20.26 15.85 3.18
N THR A 368 -20.95 14.73 2.99
CA THR A 368 -20.95 13.60 3.92
C THR A 368 -19.81 12.65 3.59
N THR A 369 -18.98 12.30 4.58
CA THR A 369 -17.94 11.27 4.43
C THR A 369 -18.54 9.89 4.70
N LEU A 370 -18.27 8.95 3.81
CA LEU A 370 -18.78 7.57 3.86
C LEU A 370 -17.82 6.65 4.62
N THR A 371 -18.36 5.60 5.20
CA THR A 371 -17.66 4.66 6.07
C THR A 371 -17.32 3.37 5.30
N LEU A 372 -16.03 3.04 5.21
CA LEU A 372 -15.56 1.77 4.66
C LEU A 372 -16.14 0.57 5.43
N GLY A 373 -16.59 -0.46 4.73
CA GLY A 373 -17.23 -1.66 5.27
C GLY A 373 -18.74 -1.52 5.50
N SER A 374 -19.25 -0.31 5.71
CA SER A 374 -20.68 -0.04 5.85
C SER A 374 -21.31 0.45 4.54
N ASP A 375 -20.70 1.49 3.95
CA ASP A 375 -21.23 2.17 2.76
C ASP A 375 -20.58 1.67 1.47
N TYR A 376 -19.36 1.16 1.56
CA TYR A 376 -18.60 0.63 0.44
C TYR A 376 -17.50 -0.33 0.88
N SER A 377 -16.98 -1.15 -0.03
CA SER A 377 -15.73 -1.91 0.11
C SER A 377 -14.71 -1.46 -0.95
N VAL A 378 -13.44 -1.85 -0.78
CA VAL A 378 -12.36 -1.51 -1.72
C VAL A 378 -11.56 -2.74 -2.11
N ALA A 379 -11.06 -2.74 -3.34
CA ALA A 379 -10.06 -3.68 -3.85
C ALA A 379 -8.97 -2.91 -4.59
N TYR A 380 -7.72 -3.38 -4.52
CA TYR A 380 -6.58 -2.73 -5.16
C TYR A 380 -6.03 -3.61 -6.28
N ALA A 381 -5.54 -2.99 -7.35
CA ALA A 381 -4.88 -3.65 -8.47
C ALA A 381 -3.62 -2.89 -8.88
N ASP A 382 -2.64 -3.63 -9.42
CA ASP A 382 -1.34 -3.11 -9.87
C ASP A 382 -0.58 -2.30 -8.81
N ASN A 383 -0.79 -2.64 -7.53
CA ASN A 383 -0.41 -1.83 -6.38
C ASN A 383 0.93 -2.22 -5.72
N THR A 384 1.82 -2.91 -6.44
CA THR A 384 3.12 -3.35 -5.90
C THR A 384 4.30 -2.68 -6.62
N ASN A 385 4.23 -2.57 -7.95
CA ASN A 385 5.32 -2.06 -8.77
C ASN A 385 5.17 -0.57 -9.04
N VAL A 386 6.29 0.11 -9.33
CA VAL A 386 6.29 1.51 -9.78
C VAL A 386 5.43 1.65 -11.05
N GLY A 387 4.59 2.68 -11.09
CA GLY A 387 3.66 2.93 -12.18
C GLY A 387 2.28 3.37 -11.69
N THR A 388 1.28 3.14 -12.53
CA THR A 388 -0.12 3.47 -12.22
C THR A 388 -0.80 2.27 -11.57
N ALA A 389 -1.25 2.45 -10.34
CA ALA A 389 -2.07 1.51 -9.59
C ALA A 389 -3.53 2.00 -9.54
N SER A 390 -4.45 1.14 -9.09
CA SER A 390 -5.85 1.53 -8.93
C SER A 390 -6.49 0.97 -7.67
N VAL A 391 -7.49 1.70 -7.19
CA VAL A 391 -8.43 1.28 -6.16
C VAL A 391 -9.83 1.27 -6.76
N THR A 392 -10.54 0.14 -6.61
CA THR A 392 -11.92 -0.04 -7.02
C THR A 392 -12.81 -0.05 -5.80
N LEU A 393 -13.69 0.95 -5.72
CA LEU A 393 -14.76 1.06 -4.75
C LEU A 393 -15.96 0.23 -5.22
N THR A 394 -16.54 -0.57 -4.33
CA THR A 394 -17.82 -1.27 -4.55
C THR A 394 -18.83 -0.77 -3.53
N GLY A 395 -19.99 -0.28 -3.99
CA GLY A 395 -21.04 0.21 -3.09
C GLY A 395 -21.66 -0.91 -2.26
N LEU A 396 -22.03 -0.59 -1.02
CA LEU A 396 -22.77 -1.47 -0.11
C LEU A 396 -24.06 -0.77 0.36
N GLY A 397 -25.10 -1.57 0.63
CA GLY A 397 -26.37 -1.08 1.14
C GLY A 397 -27.05 -0.06 0.22
N TYR A 398 -27.16 1.20 0.68
CA TYR A 398 -27.74 2.29 -0.11
C TYR A 398 -26.96 2.58 -1.40
N TYR A 399 -25.66 2.28 -1.42
CA TYR A 399 -24.79 2.53 -2.56
C TYR A 399 -24.64 1.27 -3.43
N ASN A 400 -24.67 1.43 -4.75
CA ASN A 400 -24.57 0.31 -5.69
C ASN A 400 -23.60 0.59 -6.86
N GLY A 401 -23.10 -0.49 -7.47
CA GLY A 401 -22.13 -0.45 -8.57
C GLY A 401 -20.68 -0.30 -8.10
N THR A 402 -19.78 -0.06 -9.05
CA THR A 402 -18.34 0.10 -8.80
C THR A 402 -17.79 1.41 -9.37
N LYS A 403 -16.76 1.98 -8.74
CA LYS A 403 -16.02 3.16 -9.23
C LYS A 403 -14.53 2.96 -8.99
N SER A 404 -13.70 3.17 -10.02
CA SER A 404 -12.25 3.07 -9.89
C SER A 404 -11.59 4.44 -9.87
N GLN A 405 -10.54 4.58 -9.05
CA GLN A 405 -9.65 5.73 -9.02
C GLN A 405 -8.21 5.23 -9.15
N SER A 406 -7.43 5.89 -10.00
CA SER A 406 -6.00 5.59 -10.14
C SER A 406 -5.16 6.40 -9.16
N PHE A 407 -4.03 5.83 -8.76
CA PHE A 407 -2.96 6.51 -8.02
C PHE A 407 -1.60 6.06 -8.54
N THR A 408 -0.56 6.83 -8.26
CA THR A 408 0.79 6.57 -8.77
C THR A 408 1.68 6.01 -7.67
N ILE A 409 2.43 4.94 -7.99
CA ILE A 409 3.55 4.44 -7.19
C ILE A 409 4.84 4.97 -7.81
N VAL A 410 5.59 5.76 -7.06
CA VAL A 410 6.85 6.37 -7.50
C VAL A 410 8.06 5.59 -6.96
N ALA A 411 9.10 5.54 -7.77
CA ALA A 411 10.38 4.95 -7.38
C ALA A 411 11.05 5.76 -6.26
N THR A 412 11.90 5.11 -5.47
CA THR A 412 12.76 5.71 -4.43
C THR A 412 14.22 5.39 -4.71
N THR A 413 15.14 5.92 -3.91
CA THR A 413 16.53 5.43 -3.89
C THR A 413 16.58 3.97 -3.39
N PRO A 414 17.65 3.21 -3.72
CA PRO A 414 17.82 1.86 -3.20
C PRO A 414 18.05 1.86 -1.69
N SER A 415 17.77 0.73 -1.06
CA SER A 415 18.29 0.42 0.28
C SER A 415 19.81 0.24 0.27
N ALA A 416 20.46 0.23 1.44
CA ALA A 416 21.90 0.02 1.51
C ALA A 416 22.30 -1.40 1.05
N PRO A 417 23.42 -1.57 0.33
CA PRO A 417 24.06 -2.86 0.16
C PRO A 417 24.42 -3.52 1.50
N THR A 418 24.56 -4.83 1.51
CA THR A 418 24.83 -5.61 2.75
C THR A 418 25.96 -6.61 2.55
N SER A 419 26.39 -7.28 3.62
CA SER A 419 27.39 -8.35 3.58
C SER A 419 28.69 -7.95 2.87
N VAL A 420 29.21 -6.76 3.22
CA VAL A 420 30.44 -6.24 2.62
C VAL A 420 31.63 -6.99 3.19
N ILE A 421 32.44 -7.60 2.33
CA ILE A 421 33.64 -8.35 2.68
C ILE A 421 34.77 -7.87 1.76
N ALA A 422 35.89 -7.48 2.34
CA ALA A 422 37.09 -7.12 1.61
C ALA A 422 38.08 -8.29 1.68
N THR A 423 38.71 -8.61 0.55
CA THR A 423 39.76 -9.63 0.42
C THR A 423 40.98 -8.98 -0.20
N LEU A 424 42.13 -9.12 0.46
CA LEU A 424 43.40 -8.70 -0.10
C LEU A 424 43.90 -9.79 -1.06
N ASN A 425 44.32 -9.36 -2.24
CA ASN A 425 45.04 -10.14 -3.21
C ASN A 425 46.42 -9.50 -3.43
N SER A 426 47.30 -10.22 -4.12
CA SER A 426 48.66 -9.81 -4.51
C SER A 426 48.86 -8.30 -4.72
N ASN A 427 48.05 -7.68 -5.57
CA ASN A 427 48.10 -6.24 -5.88
C ASN A 427 46.71 -5.60 -5.99
N SER A 428 45.69 -6.16 -5.35
CA SER A 428 44.33 -5.63 -5.44
C SER A 428 43.50 -5.96 -4.21
N ILE A 429 42.44 -5.18 -3.99
CA ILE A 429 41.44 -5.47 -2.97
C ILE A 429 40.11 -5.74 -3.66
N ASP A 430 39.60 -6.95 -3.51
CA ASP A 430 38.25 -7.29 -3.95
C ASP A 430 37.25 -7.01 -2.83
N VAL A 431 36.30 -6.12 -3.10
CA VAL A 431 35.20 -5.81 -2.18
C VAL A 431 33.93 -6.49 -2.69
N ALA A 432 33.61 -7.63 -2.09
CA ALA A 432 32.38 -8.36 -2.33
C ALA A 432 31.24 -7.83 -1.46
N PHE A 433 30.02 -7.81 -1.98
CA PHE A 433 28.83 -7.37 -1.27
C PHE A 433 27.57 -8.01 -1.85
N SER A 434 26.49 -8.00 -1.07
CA SER A 434 25.14 -8.33 -1.53
C SER A 434 24.41 -7.07 -1.98
N ALA A 435 23.72 -7.17 -3.11
CA ALA A 435 22.89 -6.09 -3.63
C ALA A 435 21.82 -5.67 -2.59
N PRO A 436 21.34 -4.41 -2.65
CA PRO A 436 20.22 -3.94 -1.83
C PRO A 436 19.02 -4.88 -1.89
N ALA A 437 18.44 -5.20 -0.73
CA ALA A 437 17.22 -6.01 -0.66
C ALA A 437 16.05 -5.37 -1.42
N ASN A 438 16.05 -4.03 -1.49
CA ASN A 438 15.12 -3.24 -2.29
C ASN A 438 15.91 -2.25 -3.16
N ASN A 439 15.69 -2.28 -4.48
CA ASN A 439 16.31 -1.40 -5.47
C ASN A 439 15.59 -0.04 -5.65
N GLY A 440 14.55 0.23 -4.84
CA GLY A 440 13.71 1.42 -4.92
C GLY A 440 12.73 1.40 -6.09
N GLY A 441 12.52 0.26 -6.75
CA GLY A 441 11.60 0.13 -7.89
C GLY A 441 12.17 0.70 -9.21
N SER A 442 13.47 0.99 -9.23
CA SER A 442 14.23 1.39 -10.43
C SER A 442 15.52 0.57 -10.52
N PRO A 443 15.99 0.18 -11.73
CA PRO A 443 17.22 -0.58 -11.88
C PRO A 443 18.43 0.13 -11.26
N ILE A 444 19.27 -0.64 -10.55
CA ILE A 444 20.55 -0.15 -10.05
C ILE A 444 21.49 0.01 -11.24
N THR A 445 22.11 1.18 -11.37
CA THR A 445 23.00 1.54 -12.47
C THR A 445 24.48 1.49 -12.08
N SER A 446 24.81 1.67 -10.80
CA SER A 446 26.18 1.57 -10.30
C SER A 446 26.26 1.31 -8.79
N TYR A 447 27.41 0.83 -8.37
CA TYR A 447 27.85 0.74 -6.98
C TYR A 447 29.15 1.53 -6.82
N THR A 448 29.32 2.15 -5.65
CA THR A 448 30.54 2.87 -5.27
C THR A 448 31.06 2.31 -3.96
N VAL A 449 32.31 1.85 -3.96
CA VAL A 449 33.07 1.41 -2.80
C VAL A 449 33.98 2.54 -2.35
N THR A 450 34.01 2.83 -1.04
CA THR A 450 34.88 3.84 -0.44
C THR A 450 35.60 3.28 0.78
N SER A 451 36.89 3.56 0.91
CA SER A 451 37.69 3.15 2.07
C SER A 451 37.63 4.11 3.25
N SER A 452 37.91 3.58 4.45
CA SER A 452 38.32 4.32 5.64
C SER A 452 39.64 3.74 6.15
N PRO A 453 40.74 4.52 6.22
CA PRO A 453 40.88 5.93 5.85
C PRO A 453 40.55 6.23 4.38
N ALA A 454 40.15 7.48 4.10
CA ALA A 454 39.75 7.89 2.76
C ALA A 454 40.94 7.89 1.79
N GLY A 455 40.71 7.48 0.55
CA GLY A 455 41.74 7.48 -0.50
C GLY A 455 41.50 6.44 -1.59
N LEU A 456 40.84 5.33 -1.25
CA LEU A 456 40.52 4.26 -2.20
C LEU A 456 39.04 4.33 -2.58
N ILE A 457 38.78 4.50 -3.87
CA ILE A 457 37.43 4.51 -4.45
C ILE A 457 37.38 3.50 -5.59
N GLY A 458 36.38 2.62 -5.56
CA GLY A 458 36.07 1.69 -6.66
C GLY A 458 34.63 1.91 -7.13
N THR A 459 34.37 1.79 -8.42
CA THR A 459 33.02 1.82 -8.98
C THR A 459 32.80 0.64 -9.91
N GLY A 460 31.57 0.14 -9.97
CA GLY A 460 31.22 -0.99 -10.82
C GLY A 460 29.70 -1.19 -10.91
N THR A 461 29.26 -2.13 -11.75
CA THR A 461 27.84 -2.45 -11.94
C THR A 461 27.41 -3.72 -11.18
N SER A 462 28.36 -4.49 -10.65
CA SER A 462 28.13 -5.74 -9.91
C SER A 462 29.21 -5.98 -8.86
N SER A 463 28.94 -6.90 -7.93
CA SER A 463 29.91 -7.42 -6.96
C SER A 463 30.69 -8.61 -7.54
N PRO A 464 31.99 -8.79 -7.21
CA PRO A 464 32.81 -7.87 -6.42
C PRO A 464 33.27 -6.64 -7.23
N ILE A 465 33.66 -5.57 -6.53
CA ILE A 465 34.39 -4.45 -7.12
C ILE A 465 35.86 -4.57 -6.72
N THR A 466 36.72 -4.70 -7.73
CA THR A 466 38.17 -4.75 -7.55
C THR A 466 38.77 -3.35 -7.52
N ILE A 467 39.49 -3.03 -6.45
CA ILE A 467 40.33 -1.85 -6.35
C ILE A 467 41.76 -2.30 -6.66
N GLN A 468 42.26 -1.97 -7.85
CA GLN A 468 43.65 -2.25 -8.23
C GLN A 468 44.62 -1.35 -7.46
N GLY A 469 45.75 -1.94 -7.08
CA GLY A 469 46.90 -1.24 -6.53
C GLY A 469 47.74 -0.54 -7.60
N PRO A 470 48.89 0.01 -7.20
CA PRO A 470 49.87 0.60 -8.12
C PRO A 470 50.29 -0.39 -9.25
N PRO A 471 50.63 0.11 -10.46
CA PRO A 471 51.12 1.45 -10.79
C PRO A 471 50.03 2.52 -11.08
N ASP A 472 48.75 2.19 -10.98
CA ASP A 472 47.63 3.04 -11.41
C ASP A 472 47.19 4.15 -10.41
N ASN A 473 48.14 4.87 -9.79
CA ASN A 473 47.89 6.08 -8.98
C ASN A 473 46.97 5.92 -7.74
N LYS A 474 46.97 4.77 -7.06
CA LYS A 474 46.36 4.62 -5.73
C LYS A 474 47.38 4.09 -4.74
N ASN A 475 47.98 4.99 -3.95
CA ASN A 475 48.86 4.60 -2.84
C ASN A 475 48.04 3.82 -1.81
N PHE A 476 48.17 2.50 -1.84
CA PHE A 476 47.98 1.71 -0.64
C PHE A 476 49.02 2.18 0.38
N PHE A 477 48.57 2.72 1.50
CA PHE A 477 49.47 3.01 2.61
C PHE A 477 49.70 1.70 3.35
N TYR A 478 50.93 1.19 3.30
CA TYR A 478 51.27 -0.02 4.03
C TYR A 478 51.15 0.19 5.54
N ASN A 479 50.95 -0.90 6.26
CA ASN A 479 50.74 -0.95 7.70
C ASN A 479 49.55 -0.08 8.20
N THR A 480 48.58 0.17 7.31
CA THR A 480 47.35 0.92 7.62
C THR A 480 46.13 0.01 7.57
N ASN A 481 45.27 0.13 8.59
CA ASN A 481 44.00 -0.60 8.65
C ASN A 481 42.98 0.02 7.70
N TYR A 482 42.52 -0.74 6.71
CA TYR A 482 41.45 -0.34 5.80
C TYR A 482 40.15 -1.07 6.11
N THR A 483 39.04 -0.34 6.05
CA THR A 483 37.69 -0.91 5.95
C THR A 483 36.95 -0.26 4.78
N PHE A 484 35.96 -0.94 4.23
CA PHE A 484 35.25 -0.50 3.03
C PHE A 484 33.75 -0.44 3.25
N THR A 485 33.12 0.58 2.70
CA THR A 485 31.66 0.72 2.64
C THR A 485 31.20 0.84 1.19
N VAL A 486 29.95 0.46 0.94
CA VAL A 486 29.36 0.43 -0.40
C VAL A 486 28.04 1.20 -0.42
N THR A 487 27.83 1.95 -1.50
CA THR A 487 26.53 2.56 -1.86
C THR A 487 26.07 2.06 -3.21
N ALA A 488 24.75 2.03 -3.44
CA ALA A 488 24.12 1.68 -4.70
C ALA A 488 23.38 2.89 -5.28
N THR A 489 23.41 3.08 -6.60
CA THR A 489 22.74 4.20 -7.27
C THR A 489 21.73 3.68 -8.29
N ASN A 490 20.53 4.26 -8.30
CA ASN A 490 19.54 4.08 -9.36
C ASN A 490 19.14 5.46 -9.94
N SER A 491 18.10 5.51 -10.78
CA SER A 491 17.63 6.77 -11.39
C SER A 491 17.11 7.82 -10.40
N GLN A 492 16.78 7.44 -9.16
CA GLN A 492 16.30 8.34 -8.11
C GLN A 492 17.43 8.86 -7.22
N GLY A 493 18.61 8.26 -7.29
CA GLY A 493 19.80 8.67 -6.56
C GLY A 493 20.49 7.52 -5.82
N THR A 494 21.35 7.89 -4.88
CA THR A 494 22.23 6.98 -4.14
C THR A 494 21.59 6.53 -2.83
N SER A 495 21.81 5.25 -2.49
CA SER A 495 21.36 4.63 -1.25
C SER A 495 22.08 5.19 -0.03
N PRO A 496 21.57 4.94 1.19
CA PRO A 496 22.39 4.97 2.39
C PRO A 496 23.60 4.04 2.26
N THR A 497 24.65 4.35 3.00
CA THR A 497 25.91 3.57 3.04
C THR A 497 25.71 2.25 3.77
N SER A 498 26.36 1.18 3.30
CA SER A 498 26.42 -0.12 3.99
C SER A 498 27.14 -0.03 5.34
N SER A 499 27.02 -1.08 6.15
CA SER A 499 28.01 -1.33 7.21
C SER A 499 29.40 -1.55 6.60
N ALA A 500 30.44 -1.26 7.39
CA ALA A 500 31.82 -1.46 6.96
C ALA A 500 32.16 -2.95 6.83
N SER A 501 33.10 -3.26 5.94
CA SER A 501 33.70 -4.59 5.79
C SER A 501 34.51 -5.03 7.00
N ASN A 502 35.04 -6.26 6.95
CA ASN A 502 36.21 -6.63 7.75
C ASN A 502 37.39 -5.69 7.49
N THR A 503 38.30 -5.63 8.46
CA THR A 503 39.56 -4.88 8.32
C THR A 503 40.55 -5.65 7.45
N ILE A 504 41.23 -4.93 6.56
CA ILE A 504 42.38 -5.38 5.78
C ILE A 504 43.60 -4.56 6.19
N VAL A 505 44.75 -5.21 6.28
CA VAL A 505 46.06 -4.57 6.48
C VAL A 505 46.96 -5.06 5.35
N ILE A 506 47.61 -4.12 4.67
CA ILE A 506 48.66 -4.45 3.71
C ILE A 506 49.97 -4.27 4.46
N SER A 507 50.62 -5.36 4.82
CA SER A 507 51.86 -5.32 5.59
C SER A 507 53.06 -5.06 4.68
N ASP A 508 53.99 -4.29 5.21
CA ASP A 508 55.35 -4.08 4.69
C ASP A 508 56.25 -4.08 5.94
N SER A 509 56.80 -5.25 6.25
CA SER A 509 57.41 -5.56 7.53
C SER A 509 58.82 -4.96 7.68
N ASP A 510 59.58 -4.83 6.60
CA ASP A 510 60.92 -4.21 6.59
C ASP A 510 60.95 -2.77 6.04
N GLY A 511 59.83 -2.30 5.47
CA GLY A 511 59.63 -0.93 5.05
C GLY A 511 60.33 -0.59 3.74
N ASP A 512 60.62 -1.56 2.90
CA ASP A 512 61.26 -1.38 1.59
C ASP A 512 60.29 -0.88 0.51
N GLY A 513 59.00 -0.76 0.81
CA GLY A 513 57.98 -0.33 -0.14
C GLY A 513 57.48 -1.44 -1.07
N VAL A 514 57.76 -2.70 -0.78
CA VAL A 514 57.10 -3.90 -1.29
C VAL A 514 56.26 -4.49 -0.15
N SER A 515 55.12 -5.13 -0.46
CA SER A 515 54.32 -5.78 0.59
C SER A 515 54.82 -7.20 0.88
N ASP A 516 54.66 -7.67 2.11
CA ASP A 516 55.04 -9.03 2.53
C ASP A 516 54.45 -10.12 1.60
N GLU A 517 53.23 -9.88 1.09
CA GLU A 517 52.57 -10.79 0.14
C GLU A 517 53.24 -10.76 -1.24
N GLN A 518 53.65 -9.59 -1.72
CA GLN A 518 54.35 -9.42 -2.99
C GLN A 518 55.75 -10.04 -2.96
N GLU A 519 56.46 -9.90 -1.84
CA GLU A 519 57.76 -10.54 -1.63
C GLU A 519 57.67 -12.06 -1.59
N ALA A 520 56.63 -12.62 -0.97
CA ALA A 520 56.38 -14.05 -0.99
C ALA A 520 56.17 -14.61 -2.41
N MET A 521 55.56 -13.84 -3.31
CA MET A 521 55.46 -14.21 -4.74
C MET A 521 56.77 -13.99 -5.48
N ASP A 522 57.50 -12.94 -5.14
CA ASP A 522 58.77 -12.64 -5.77
C ASP A 522 59.91 -13.56 -5.33
N GLY A 523 59.72 -14.28 -4.22
CA GLY A 523 60.74 -15.13 -3.61
C GLY A 523 61.78 -14.34 -2.84
N THR A 524 61.45 -13.12 -2.43
CA THR A 524 62.29 -12.24 -1.62
C THR A 524 61.87 -12.32 -0.14
N ASN A 525 62.68 -11.79 0.77
CA ASN A 525 62.50 -11.99 2.22
C ASN A 525 61.76 -10.82 2.89
N PRO A 526 60.53 -11.03 3.41
CA PRO A 526 59.71 -9.96 4.00
C PRO A 526 60.20 -9.27 5.26
N ASN A 527 61.42 -9.56 5.71
CA ASN A 527 61.99 -8.96 6.91
C ASN A 527 63.40 -8.43 6.65
N ASP A 528 63.78 -8.31 5.38
CA ASP A 528 65.09 -7.88 4.94
C ASP A 528 64.92 -6.88 3.81
N GLY A 529 64.97 -5.60 4.15
CA GLY A 529 64.72 -4.53 3.20
C GLY A 529 65.76 -4.41 2.06
N CYS A 530 66.82 -5.22 2.05
CA CYS A 530 67.72 -5.34 0.90
C CYS A 530 67.40 -6.55 0.02
N SER A 531 66.34 -7.30 0.35
CA SER A 531 65.84 -8.45 -0.38
C SER A 531 64.53 -8.09 -1.06
N TYR A 532 64.61 -7.48 -2.25
CA TYR A 532 63.42 -7.14 -3.02
C TYR A 532 63.68 -7.08 -4.52
N LYS A 533 62.61 -7.11 -5.32
CA LYS A 533 62.69 -6.86 -6.76
C LYS A 533 62.41 -5.39 -7.05
N PRO A 534 63.34 -4.65 -7.68
CA PRO A 534 63.14 -3.23 -8.00
C PRO A 534 61.86 -2.94 -8.80
N ALA A 535 61.42 -3.87 -9.65
CA ALA A 535 60.18 -3.72 -10.44
C ALA A 535 58.89 -3.78 -9.59
N SER A 536 58.95 -4.35 -8.39
CA SER A 536 57.82 -4.48 -7.46
C SER A 536 57.80 -3.35 -6.42
N GLN A 537 58.88 -2.57 -6.32
CA GLN A 537 59.05 -1.54 -5.31
C GLN A 537 58.22 -0.29 -5.61
N ILE A 538 57.59 0.24 -4.56
CA ILE A 538 56.91 1.52 -4.59
C ILE A 538 57.67 2.49 -3.71
N PHE A 539 58.58 3.26 -4.32
CA PHE A 539 59.47 4.17 -3.58
C PHE A 539 58.73 5.14 -2.65
N ALA A 540 57.52 5.59 -3.01
CA ALA A 540 56.71 6.47 -2.16
C ALA A 540 56.26 5.84 -0.82
N ASN A 541 56.23 4.51 -0.77
CA ASN A 541 55.86 3.74 0.41
C ASN A 541 57.06 3.28 1.25
N THR A 542 58.29 3.48 0.75
CA THR A 542 59.50 3.19 1.52
C THR A 542 59.50 3.94 2.85
N SER A 543 59.94 3.24 3.89
CA SER A 543 60.13 3.80 5.22
C SER A 543 61.37 4.70 5.25
N THR A 544 61.41 5.62 6.22
CA THR A 544 62.64 6.39 6.48
C THR A 544 63.78 5.49 6.98
N ALA A 545 63.48 4.34 7.59
CA ALA A 545 64.49 3.38 8.01
C ALA A 545 65.19 2.78 6.80
N TRP A 546 64.42 2.24 5.85
CA TRP A 546 64.94 1.70 4.60
C TRP A 546 65.72 2.74 3.79
N ARG A 547 65.20 3.96 3.63
CA ARG A 547 65.88 5.04 2.89
C ARG A 547 67.24 5.44 3.48
N ASN A 548 67.50 5.14 4.75
CA ASN A 548 68.77 5.44 5.41
C ASN A 548 69.73 4.23 5.45
N THR A 549 69.28 3.06 5.01
CA THR A 549 70.13 1.88 4.80
C THR A 549 70.96 2.07 3.53
N ASP A 550 72.06 1.36 3.45
CA ASP A 550 72.94 1.22 2.28
C ASP A 550 72.95 -0.28 1.97
N CYS A 551 72.14 -0.69 1.00
CA CYS A 551 71.84 -2.09 0.77
C CYS A 551 72.92 -2.81 -0.03
N ASP A 552 73.64 -2.13 -0.92
CA ASP A 552 74.76 -2.71 -1.66
C ASP A 552 76.11 -2.47 -0.98
N GLY A 553 76.22 -1.48 -0.09
CA GLY A 553 77.40 -1.19 0.70
C GLY A 553 78.40 -0.25 0.01
N ASP A 554 77.98 0.48 -1.03
CA ASP A 554 78.83 1.39 -1.81
C ASP A 554 79.11 2.74 -1.12
N GLY A 555 78.47 2.96 0.04
CA GLY A 555 78.57 4.16 0.84
C GLY A 555 77.49 5.21 0.58
N THR A 556 76.57 4.97 -0.34
CA THR A 556 75.36 5.77 -0.53
C THR A 556 74.13 5.11 0.09
N ASN A 557 73.24 5.92 0.67
CA ASN A 557 72.00 5.37 1.19
C ASN A 557 70.97 5.20 0.06
N ASN A 558 70.08 4.23 0.25
CA ASN A 558 69.02 3.86 -0.68
C ASN A 558 68.11 5.04 -1.09
N GLY A 559 67.97 6.06 -0.25
CA GLY A 559 67.15 7.24 -0.53
C GLY A 559 67.80 8.24 -1.49
N SER A 560 69.13 8.21 -1.61
CA SER A 560 69.93 9.04 -2.52
C SER A 560 70.52 8.27 -3.70
N ASP A 561 70.50 6.95 -3.63
CA ASP A 561 71.02 6.05 -4.65
C ASP A 561 69.97 5.75 -5.74
N SER A 562 70.43 5.75 -6.98
CA SER A 562 69.64 5.39 -8.16
C SER A 562 69.48 3.88 -8.36
N GLN A 563 70.36 3.05 -7.79
CA GLN A 563 70.27 1.59 -7.87
C GLN A 563 70.67 0.91 -6.53
N PRO A 564 69.80 0.96 -5.49
CA PRO A 564 70.12 0.51 -4.13
C PRO A 564 70.54 -0.95 -3.89
N LEU A 565 70.62 -1.77 -4.95
CA LEU A 565 71.05 -3.17 -4.89
C LEU A 565 72.28 -3.42 -5.79
N ASN A 566 72.89 -2.37 -6.35
CA ASN A 566 73.94 -2.47 -7.36
C ASN A 566 75.15 -1.62 -6.94
N TYR A 567 76.12 -2.30 -6.34
CA TYR A 567 77.35 -1.71 -5.82
C TYR A 567 78.10 -0.82 -6.83
N CYS A 568 78.00 -1.12 -8.12
CA CYS A 568 78.73 -0.42 -9.16
C CYS A 568 78.12 0.96 -9.49
N VAL A 569 77.01 1.34 -8.87
CA VAL A 569 76.25 2.55 -9.20
C VAL A 569 75.86 3.31 -7.93
N GLY A 570 76.51 4.46 -7.67
CA GLY A 570 76.05 5.39 -6.63
C GLY A 570 77.15 5.93 -5.72
N GLY A 571 78.18 5.14 -5.43
CA GLY A 571 79.14 5.38 -4.36
C GLY A 571 80.50 5.95 -4.75
N ALA A 572 81.36 6.09 -3.74
CA ALA A 572 82.78 6.37 -3.89
C ALA A 572 83.51 5.10 -4.36
N GLY A 573 83.12 4.60 -5.55
CA GLY A 573 83.55 3.33 -6.16
C GLY A 573 85.05 3.13 -6.35
N GLY A 574 85.92 3.94 -5.75
CA GLY A 574 87.36 3.76 -5.80
C GLY A 574 87.96 2.89 -4.69
N ASN A 575 87.22 2.53 -3.62
CA ASN A 575 87.77 1.70 -2.54
C ASN A 575 86.93 0.45 -2.28
N PRO A 576 87.50 -0.77 -2.44
CA PRO A 576 86.80 -2.01 -2.13
C PRO A 576 86.50 -2.11 -0.62
N PRO A 577 85.40 -2.77 -0.22
CA PRO A 577 85.14 -3.07 1.17
C PRO A 577 86.22 -4.01 1.74
N SER A 578 86.38 -4.03 3.07
CA SER A 578 87.35 -4.94 3.68
C SER A 578 86.93 -6.41 3.51
N LEU A 579 87.90 -7.27 3.15
CA LEU A 579 87.70 -8.72 2.97
C LEU A 579 87.05 -9.35 4.21
N GLY A 580 86.01 -10.16 4.00
CA GLY A 580 85.27 -10.84 5.06
C GLY A 580 84.13 -10.02 5.70
N THR A 581 83.86 -8.82 5.20
CA THR A 581 82.62 -8.08 5.53
C THR A 581 81.46 -8.52 4.65
N SER A 582 80.22 -8.27 5.09
CA SER A 582 79.02 -8.49 4.27
C SER A 582 79.03 -7.63 3.00
N ALA A 583 79.53 -6.38 3.11
CA ALA A 583 79.72 -5.49 1.96
C ALA A 583 80.69 -6.07 0.92
N TYR A 584 81.76 -6.76 1.34
CA TYR A 584 82.66 -7.44 0.40
C TYR A 584 81.98 -8.60 -0.35
N THR A 585 80.99 -9.27 0.27
CA THR A 585 80.26 -10.36 -0.39
C THR A 585 79.40 -9.83 -1.53
N ILE A 586 78.76 -8.66 -1.33
CA ILE A 586 77.97 -7.98 -2.36
C ILE A 586 78.90 -7.42 -3.44
N PHE A 587 79.88 -6.61 -3.06
CA PHE A 587 80.94 -6.11 -3.93
C PHE A 587 81.52 -7.22 -4.82
N GLY A 588 82.00 -8.31 -4.20
CA GLY A 588 82.67 -9.41 -4.90
C GLY A 588 81.78 -10.25 -5.82
N SER A 589 80.46 -10.14 -5.69
CA SER A 589 79.49 -10.81 -6.57
C SER A 589 79.03 -9.95 -7.75
N ASN A 590 79.40 -8.67 -7.76
CA ASN A 590 79.19 -7.78 -8.89
C ASN A 590 80.36 -7.87 -9.87
N ASP A 591 80.12 -7.30 -11.05
CA ASP A 591 81.00 -7.21 -12.22
C ASP A 591 80.82 -5.76 -12.70
N CYS A 592 81.74 -4.86 -12.31
CA CYS A 592 81.50 -3.43 -12.39
C CYS A 592 81.91 -2.79 -13.73
N ASP A 593 82.85 -3.37 -14.45
CA ASP A 593 83.19 -3.04 -15.84
C ASP A 593 82.36 -3.85 -16.85
N GLY A 594 81.72 -4.94 -16.42
CA GLY A 594 80.81 -5.74 -17.23
C GLY A 594 81.52 -6.71 -18.17
N ASP A 595 82.74 -7.10 -17.83
CA ASP A 595 83.61 -7.95 -18.66
C ASP A 595 83.30 -9.46 -18.47
N GLY A 596 82.59 -9.83 -17.40
CA GLY A 596 82.23 -11.20 -17.06
C GLY A 596 83.19 -11.88 -16.08
N ILE A 597 84.20 -11.17 -15.60
CA ILE A 597 85.00 -11.49 -14.42
C ILE A 597 84.30 -10.81 -13.22
N LEU A 598 84.33 -11.47 -12.06
CA LEU A 598 83.67 -10.91 -10.87
C LEU A 598 84.70 -10.12 -10.07
N ASN A 599 84.26 -9.03 -9.44
CA ASN A 599 85.10 -8.21 -8.56
C ASN A 599 85.86 -9.04 -7.49
N SER A 600 85.31 -10.19 -7.04
CA SER A 600 85.98 -11.09 -6.10
C SER A 600 87.20 -11.82 -6.66
N VAL A 601 87.25 -11.99 -7.98
CA VAL A 601 88.38 -12.54 -8.74
C VAL A 601 89.43 -11.46 -8.93
N GLU A 602 89.05 -10.28 -9.41
CA GLU A 602 89.99 -9.17 -9.66
C GLU A 602 90.53 -8.53 -8.37
N CYS A 603 89.83 -8.73 -7.26
CA CYS A 603 90.19 -8.22 -5.94
C CYS A 603 90.45 -9.32 -4.89
N ALA A 604 90.92 -10.50 -5.33
CA ALA A 604 91.04 -11.71 -4.51
C ALA A 604 91.96 -11.60 -3.25
N TRP A 605 92.82 -10.59 -3.16
CA TRP A 605 93.80 -10.42 -2.06
C TRP A 605 93.38 -9.41 -0.96
N GLY A 606 92.17 -8.84 -1.05
CA GLY A 606 91.49 -8.20 0.09
C GLY A 606 92.16 -6.97 0.72
N GLY A 607 93.08 -6.32 0.02
CA GLY A 607 93.75 -5.09 0.48
C GLY A 607 93.02 -3.80 0.05
N PRO A 608 93.36 -2.63 0.64
CA PRO A 608 92.72 -1.34 0.33
C PRO A 608 92.94 -0.80 -1.09
N SER A 609 93.68 -1.52 -1.93
CA SER A 609 93.91 -1.22 -3.33
C SER A 609 93.71 -2.53 -4.08
N CYS A 610 92.50 -2.84 -4.57
CA CYS A 610 92.38 -3.90 -5.58
C CYS A 610 93.49 -3.73 -6.64
N GLN A 611 93.94 -4.82 -7.24
CA GLN A 611 95.08 -4.75 -8.17
C GLN A 611 94.78 -3.76 -9.30
N ASP A 612 95.81 -3.05 -9.73
CA ASP A 612 95.86 -2.12 -10.86
C ASP A 612 97.11 -2.58 -11.62
N TYR A 613 96.90 -3.46 -12.59
CA TYR A 613 97.98 -4.28 -13.15
C TYR A 613 98.85 -3.46 -14.11
N ASP A 614 98.24 -2.64 -14.96
CA ASP A 614 98.94 -1.75 -15.89
C ASP A 614 99.38 -0.41 -15.24
N SER A 615 98.90 -0.11 -14.02
CA SER A 615 99.19 1.11 -13.25
C SER A 615 98.65 2.40 -13.87
N ASP A 616 97.54 2.36 -14.61
CA ASP A 616 96.91 3.54 -15.21
C ASP A 616 96.04 4.35 -14.21
N GLY A 617 95.76 3.77 -13.04
CA GLY A 617 94.97 4.35 -11.97
C GLY A 617 93.51 3.90 -11.92
N ILE A 618 93.09 3.01 -12.81
CA ILE A 618 91.82 2.27 -12.78
C ILE A 618 92.12 0.89 -12.18
N PRO A 619 91.53 0.52 -11.03
CA PRO A 619 91.69 -0.83 -10.51
C PRO A 619 91.00 -1.84 -11.43
N ASN A 620 91.57 -3.04 -11.56
CA ASN A 620 91.14 -4.10 -12.48
C ASN A 620 89.63 -4.37 -12.47
N PHE A 621 88.96 -4.37 -11.31
CA PHE A 621 87.50 -4.61 -11.21
C PHE A 621 86.62 -3.49 -11.80
N GLN A 622 87.23 -2.43 -12.32
CA GLN A 622 86.60 -1.34 -13.05
C GLN A 622 87.24 -1.11 -14.40
N ASP A 623 88.18 -1.98 -14.78
CA ASP A 623 88.98 -1.84 -15.98
C ASP A 623 88.63 -2.95 -16.97
N PRO A 624 87.96 -2.63 -18.10
CA PRO A 624 87.62 -3.63 -19.11
C PRO A 624 88.82 -4.26 -19.87
N ASP A 625 90.05 -3.79 -19.62
CA ASP A 625 91.31 -4.18 -20.28
C ASP A 625 92.47 -4.03 -19.25
N SER A 626 92.54 -4.94 -18.29
CA SER A 626 93.32 -4.80 -17.04
C SER A 626 94.85 -4.72 -17.23
N ASP A 627 95.40 -5.27 -18.31
CA ASP A 627 96.82 -5.18 -18.64
C ASP A 627 97.13 -4.24 -19.83
N ASN A 628 96.08 -3.69 -20.44
CA ASN A 628 96.09 -2.64 -21.45
C ASN A 628 96.89 -3.03 -22.70
N ASP A 629 96.82 -4.31 -23.04
CA ASP A 629 97.46 -4.88 -24.21
C ASP A 629 96.61 -4.69 -25.49
N GLY A 630 95.33 -4.31 -25.31
CA GLY A 630 94.37 -4.02 -26.37
C GLY A 630 93.41 -5.16 -26.70
N ILE A 631 93.43 -6.26 -25.94
CA ILE A 631 92.42 -7.30 -25.89
C ILE A 631 91.59 -7.07 -24.62
N PRO A 632 90.24 -7.02 -24.69
CA PRO A 632 89.45 -6.83 -23.47
C PRO A 632 89.39 -8.11 -22.61
N ASP A 633 89.39 -7.94 -21.30
CA ASP A 633 89.33 -9.02 -20.29
C ASP A 633 88.17 -10.01 -20.53
N SER A 634 87.04 -9.51 -21.04
CA SER A 634 85.88 -10.32 -21.45
C SER A 634 86.17 -11.42 -22.48
N ILE A 635 87.26 -11.27 -23.23
CA ILE A 635 87.75 -12.20 -24.24
C ILE A 635 88.77 -13.16 -23.64
N GLU A 636 89.75 -12.64 -22.89
CA GLU A 636 90.87 -13.40 -22.30
C GLU A 636 90.41 -14.28 -21.14
N LYS A 637 89.57 -13.69 -20.28
CA LYS A 637 88.94 -14.30 -19.11
C LYS A 637 89.94 -14.71 -18.05
N ASN A 638 89.41 -15.13 -16.90
CA ASN A 638 90.17 -15.75 -15.83
C ASN A 638 90.56 -17.21 -16.17
N ILE A 639 91.36 -17.39 -17.22
CA ILE A 639 91.99 -18.65 -17.65
C ILE A 639 93.51 -18.44 -17.52
N ASP A 640 94.26 -19.50 -17.25
CA ASP A 640 95.73 -19.49 -17.18
C ASP A 640 96.22 -20.51 -18.21
N THR A 641 96.62 -20.03 -19.39
CA THR A 641 96.84 -20.86 -20.57
C THR A 641 98.20 -21.55 -20.56
N ASP A 642 99.25 -20.88 -20.09
CA ASP A 642 100.61 -21.43 -19.99
C ASP A 642 100.89 -22.13 -18.63
N GLY A 643 100.06 -21.87 -17.62
CA GLY A 643 100.14 -22.47 -16.29
C GLY A 643 101.16 -21.81 -15.35
N ASP A 644 101.57 -20.57 -15.61
CA ASP A 644 102.56 -19.85 -14.80
C ASP A 644 101.95 -19.21 -13.51
N GLY A 645 100.62 -19.15 -13.46
CA GLY A 645 99.84 -18.62 -12.34
C GLY A 645 99.37 -17.17 -12.50
N ILE A 646 99.63 -16.53 -13.64
CA ILE A 646 99.04 -15.26 -14.07
C ILE A 646 97.88 -15.59 -15.01
N PRO A 647 96.64 -15.16 -14.71
CA PRO A 647 95.54 -15.32 -15.64
C PRO A 647 95.76 -14.49 -16.91
N ASN A 648 95.29 -14.98 -18.06
CA ASN A 648 95.39 -14.34 -19.37
C ASN A 648 94.96 -12.87 -19.38
N TYR A 649 93.88 -12.48 -18.69
CA TYR A 649 93.44 -11.06 -18.61
C TYR A 649 94.43 -10.13 -17.85
N LEU A 650 95.51 -10.69 -17.32
CA LEU A 650 96.62 -10.00 -16.66
C LEU A 650 97.96 -10.41 -17.28
N ASP A 651 97.98 -11.16 -18.38
CA ASP A 651 99.20 -11.69 -18.96
C ASP A 651 99.43 -11.10 -20.34
N LEU A 652 100.56 -10.43 -20.52
CA LEU A 652 100.92 -9.80 -21.79
C LEU A 652 101.41 -10.82 -22.85
N ASP A 653 101.63 -12.07 -22.45
CA ASP A 653 102.09 -13.21 -23.28
C ASP A 653 101.46 -14.52 -22.73
N SER A 654 100.13 -14.62 -22.88
CA SER A 654 99.24 -15.62 -22.30
C SER A 654 99.64 -17.09 -22.51
N ASP A 655 100.38 -17.43 -23.58
CA ASP A 655 100.85 -18.79 -23.85
C ASP A 655 102.38 -18.94 -23.76
N ASN A 656 103.07 -17.84 -23.44
CA ASN A 656 104.50 -17.75 -23.13
C ASN A 656 105.39 -18.28 -24.26
N ASP A 657 104.95 -18.06 -25.51
CA ASP A 657 105.67 -18.43 -26.72
C ASP A 657 106.74 -17.37 -27.11
N GLY A 658 106.68 -16.20 -26.48
CA GLY A 658 107.59 -15.07 -26.66
C GLY A 658 107.08 -13.98 -27.61
N ILE A 659 105.82 -14.04 -28.04
CA ILE A 659 105.10 -12.99 -28.75
C ILE A 659 104.07 -12.36 -27.80
N LEU A 660 103.93 -11.04 -27.79
CA LEU A 660 102.96 -10.38 -26.91
C LEU A 660 101.55 -10.49 -27.49
N ASP A 661 100.56 -10.70 -26.63
CA ASP A 661 99.13 -10.82 -26.96
C ASP A 661 98.61 -9.63 -27.79
N SER A 662 99.01 -8.39 -27.43
CA SER A 662 98.78 -7.16 -28.21
C SER A 662 99.16 -7.23 -29.70
N THR A 663 100.08 -8.12 -30.07
CA THR A 663 100.52 -8.36 -31.45
C THR A 663 99.70 -9.46 -32.14
N GLU A 664 99.24 -10.46 -31.38
CA GLU A 664 98.57 -11.67 -31.86
C GLU A 664 97.06 -11.52 -31.96
N LYS A 665 96.48 -10.75 -31.03
CA LYS A 665 95.03 -10.52 -30.84
C LYS A 665 94.30 -11.79 -30.39
N ALA A 666 93.01 -11.62 -30.04
CA ALA A 666 92.06 -12.60 -29.50
C ALA A 666 91.95 -14.04 -30.11
N THR A 667 92.67 -14.37 -31.19
CA THR A 667 92.65 -15.72 -31.76
C THR A 667 93.99 -16.08 -32.40
N ASP A 668 94.89 -16.72 -31.65
CA ASP A 668 95.65 -17.85 -32.19
C ASP A 668 95.79 -19.00 -31.18
N ARG A 669 95.92 -20.21 -31.74
CA ARG A 669 96.27 -21.49 -31.11
C ARG A 669 97.41 -22.03 -31.96
N ASP A 670 98.62 -21.64 -31.66
CA ASP A 670 99.79 -22.24 -32.28
C ASP A 670 100.87 -22.58 -31.24
N GLY A 671 100.70 -23.77 -30.66
CA GLY A 671 101.86 -24.64 -30.53
C GLY A 671 102.41 -25.06 -31.89
#